data_AF-A0A821ZE34-F1
#
_entry.id   AF-A0A821ZE34-F1
#
_cell.length_a   1.000
_cell.length_b   1.000
_cell.length_c   1.000
_cell.angle_alpha   90.00
_cell.angle_beta   90.00
_cell.angle_gamma   90.00
#
_symmetry.space_group_name_H-M   'P 1'
#
loop_
_entity.id
_entity.type
_entity.pdbx_description
1 polymer ?
#
loop_
_entity_poly.entity_id
_entity_poly.type
_entity_poly.pdbx_seq_one_letter_code
_entity_poly.pdbx_strand_id
1 'polypeptide(L)'
;MAKQASSGKLIIDYPWTKTKEEIAALYRVDEGIGLSEDQLPAEESKPLWKLILEQFDDLLVKILLAAACISFVLALFEEHKEEDSLVATFVEPLVIILILIANAAVSVWQERNAESAIEALKEYEPEIAQVIRQSRSGHIQQIKARDLVPGDIVEVAVGDKVPADIRITTIYSTTLRVDQSLLTGESVSVINHTDPILDLRAVNQDKKNILFSGTNIAAGKCRRIVIGTGLNTEIGKIRSVMTETEEEKTPLQQKLDEFGEQLSKVISVICIAVWSINIGHFNDPVHGGSWLRGAIYYFKIAVALAVAAIPEGLPAVITTCLALGTLGTLGCTSIICSDKTGTLTTNQMSVCRIFIFSKADGNDRQIDQFEVTGSTYEPKRDIMYNGTKFNCSDRSGLVELAECAALCNDSALDYNESKKVFEKVGEETALTVLVEKTNVFNTDKTRLSPQEMAMSSNTIIRQKYRKEFTLEFLRDRKSMSTYVVTASRSANNTQQTAKMFVKGAPESVIERCSHIRVGTQKIPMTTQIKQEIMKLVHQYGTGRDTLRCLALGTIDNPLKREDMDLEDSNKFITYENNITFVGVVGMLDPPRSEVIDAVARCRDVGIRVIMITGDNKNTAEAICQRIGIFQELEDIQGKALSGREFDDLSIAKQSEACRHAKMFARVDPTHKSKIVEYLQSHGEITAMTGDGVNDAPALKKAEIGIAMGS
;
A
#
# COMPACT_ATOMS: atom_id res chain seq x y z
N MET A 1 20.04 22.35 27.31
CA MET A 1 18.93 22.71 26.40
C MET A 1 19.16 23.99 25.56
N ALA A 2 20.33 24.65 25.59
CA ALA A 2 20.59 25.87 24.78
C ALA A 2 21.70 25.71 23.70
N LYS A 3 22.07 24.48 23.32
CA LYS A 3 23.16 24.21 22.35
C LYS A 3 22.74 23.49 21.07
N GLN A 4 21.43 23.28 20.84
CA GLN A 4 20.89 22.69 19.61
C GLN A 4 20.37 23.73 18.59
N ALA A 5 20.55 25.03 18.86
CA ALA A 5 20.06 26.12 18.02
C ALA A 5 21.01 26.49 16.86
N SER A 6 22.13 25.77 16.65
CA SER A 6 23.13 26.10 15.63
C SER A 6 23.06 25.25 14.35
N SER A 7 22.12 24.33 14.21
CA SER A 7 21.76 23.71 12.94
C SER A 7 20.31 24.05 12.64
N GLY A 8 20.04 24.85 11.60
CA GLY A 8 18.71 25.37 11.25
C GLY A 8 17.67 24.33 10.80
N LYS A 9 17.43 23.28 11.61
CA LYS A 9 16.34 22.31 11.47
C LYS A 9 15.58 22.27 12.79
N LEU A 10 14.54 23.10 12.92
CA LEU A 10 13.52 22.97 13.97
C LEU A 10 12.66 21.74 13.66
N ILE A 11 13.17 20.55 13.98
CA ILE A 11 12.38 19.31 13.96
C ILE A 11 11.59 19.30 15.26
N ILE A 12 10.26 19.36 15.16
CA ILE A 12 9.39 19.24 16.33
C ILE A 12 9.26 17.76 16.68
N ASP A 13 9.67 17.40 17.90
CA ASP A 13 9.36 16.10 18.47
C ASP A 13 7.85 16.00 18.75
N TYR A 14 7.24 14.91 18.28
CA TYR A 14 5.84 14.54 18.50
C TYR A 14 4.81 15.63 18.12
N PRO A 15 4.77 16.11 16.85
CA PRO A 15 3.88 17.20 16.45
C PRO A 15 2.38 16.87 16.59
N TRP A 16 1.99 15.60 16.59
CA TRP A 16 0.58 15.22 16.77
C TRP A 16 0.07 15.42 18.21
N THR A 17 0.96 15.47 19.21
CA THR A 17 0.53 15.64 20.61
C THR A 17 0.27 17.10 20.98
N LYS A 18 0.72 18.03 20.16
CA LYS A 18 0.67 19.47 20.45
C LYS A 18 -0.61 20.10 19.95
N THR A 19 -1.06 21.15 20.64
CA THR A 19 -2.19 21.95 20.16
C THR A 19 -1.76 22.80 18.95
N LYS A 20 -2.74 23.33 18.22
CA LYS A 20 -2.46 24.19 17.05
C LYS A 20 -1.74 25.48 17.48
N GLU A 21 -2.08 26.04 18.64
CA GLU A 21 -1.46 27.23 19.20
C GLU A 21 0.00 26.98 19.58
N GLU A 22 0.31 25.81 20.16
CA GLU A 22 1.68 25.42 20.51
C GLU A 22 2.56 25.28 19.25
N ILE A 23 2.02 24.70 18.17
CA ILE A 23 2.76 24.55 16.90
C ILE A 23 2.98 25.89 16.21
N ALA A 24 1.95 26.74 16.14
CA ALA A 24 2.09 28.10 15.62
C ALA A 24 3.13 28.91 16.41
N ALA A 25 3.13 28.80 17.74
CA ALA A 25 4.11 29.44 18.61
C ALA A 25 5.53 28.90 18.41
N LEU A 26 5.70 27.58 18.21
CA LEU A 26 7.00 26.94 17.99
C LEU A 26 7.68 27.42 16.70
N TYR A 27 6.91 27.54 15.61
CA TYR A 27 7.42 28.06 14.35
C TYR A 27 7.40 29.59 14.27
N ARG A 28 6.82 30.27 15.27
CA ARG A 28 6.61 31.74 15.31
C ARG A 28 5.85 32.25 14.08
N VAL A 29 4.81 31.52 13.71
CA VAL A 29 3.99 31.81 12.51
C VAL A 29 2.60 32.25 12.92
N ASP A 30 2.12 33.30 12.27
CA ASP A 30 0.72 33.72 12.35
C ASP A 30 -0.09 32.94 11.30
N GLU A 31 -1.15 32.25 11.72
CA GLU A 31 -2.03 31.45 10.83
C GLU A 31 -2.71 32.27 9.73
N GLY A 32 -2.83 33.58 9.91
CA GLY A 32 -3.42 34.51 8.94
C GLY A 32 -2.44 34.98 7.86
N ILE A 33 -1.13 35.01 8.16
CA ILE A 33 -0.17 35.75 7.33
C ILE A 33 1.02 34.89 6.86
N GLY A 34 1.40 33.83 7.57
CA GLY A 34 2.46 32.89 7.16
C GLY A 34 3.91 33.35 7.38
N LEU A 35 4.87 32.58 6.88
CA LEU A 35 6.33 32.81 7.03
C LEU A 35 6.89 33.93 6.13
N SER A 36 8.09 34.41 6.45
CA SER A 36 8.73 35.58 5.82
C SER A 36 9.93 35.35 4.88
N GLU A 37 10.63 34.20 4.82
CA GLU A 37 11.49 33.74 3.67
C GLU A 37 12.27 32.41 3.92
N ASP A 38 12.71 31.73 2.84
CA ASP A 38 13.26 30.35 2.79
C ASP A 38 14.70 30.23 2.26
N GLN A 39 15.39 29.12 2.55
CA GLN A 39 16.37 28.46 1.65
C GLN A 39 16.78 27.07 2.16
N LEU A 40 16.91 26.05 1.28
CA LEU A 40 17.90 24.94 1.35
C LEU A 40 17.97 24.17 -0.01
N PRO A 41 19.10 23.50 -0.33
CA PRO A 41 19.43 22.97 -1.66
C PRO A 41 18.95 21.53 -1.90
N ALA A 42 18.93 21.13 -3.18
CA ALA A 42 18.63 19.77 -3.64
C ALA A 42 19.88 18.86 -3.66
N GLU A 43 19.69 17.57 -3.39
CA GLU A 43 20.73 16.53 -3.52
C GLU A 43 20.86 16.01 -4.96
N GLU A 44 22.10 15.71 -5.36
CA GLU A 44 22.46 15.19 -6.69
C GLU A 44 22.56 13.65 -6.70
N SER A 45 22.13 13.04 -7.81
CA SER A 45 22.27 11.61 -8.10
C SER A 45 23.71 11.21 -8.46
N LYS A 46 24.08 9.94 -8.23
CA LYS A 46 25.38 9.41 -8.67
C LYS A 46 25.53 9.54 -10.19
N PRO A 47 26.67 10.05 -10.68
CA PRO A 47 26.91 10.21 -12.12
C PRO A 47 27.37 8.90 -12.78
N LEU A 48 26.96 8.68 -14.04
CA LEU A 48 27.22 7.48 -14.87
C LEU A 48 28.68 6.99 -14.91
N TRP A 49 29.65 7.92 -14.86
CA TRP A 49 31.07 7.56 -14.88
C TRP A 49 31.52 6.80 -13.62
N LYS A 50 30.84 7.01 -12.50
CA LYS A 50 31.14 6.32 -11.24
C LYS A 50 30.68 4.86 -11.28
N LEU A 51 29.53 4.58 -11.87
CA LEU A 51 29.03 3.21 -12.10
C LEU A 51 29.97 2.41 -13.01
N ILE A 52 30.49 3.03 -14.07
CA ILE A 52 31.47 2.38 -14.97
C ILE A 52 32.75 2.01 -14.20
N LEU A 53 33.22 2.86 -13.29
CA LEU A 53 34.42 2.63 -12.48
C LEU A 53 34.26 1.48 -11.48
N GLU A 54 33.07 1.34 -10.88
CA GLU A 54 32.77 0.24 -9.95
C GLU A 54 32.84 -1.14 -10.63
N GLN A 55 32.57 -1.24 -11.94
CA GLN A 55 32.71 -2.49 -12.69
C GLN A 55 34.17 -2.97 -12.84
N PHE A 56 35.15 -2.07 -12.75
CA PHE A 56 36.58 -2.42 -12.78
C PHE A 56 37.13 -2.82 -11.41
N ASP A 57 36.30 -2.82 -10.36
CA ASP A 57 36.74 -3.11 -8.99
C ASP A 57 36.80 -4.63 -8.67
N ASP A 58 36.18 -5.47 -9.51
CA ASP A 58 36.25 -6.94 -9.40
C ASP A 58 37.69 -7.46 -9.60
N LEU A 59 38.11 -8.39 -8.73
CA LEU A 59 39.42 -9.03 -8.77
C LEU A 59 39.70 -9.74 -10.10
N LEU A 60 38.70 -10.41 -10.68
CA LEU A 60 38.84 -11.10 -11.97
C LEU A 60 39.05 -10.11 -13.12
N VAL A 61 38.28 -9.01 -13.13
CA VAL A 61 38.44 -7.92 -14.10
C VAL A 61 39.80 -7.25 -13.95
N LYS A 62 40.29 -7.03 -12.72
CA LYS A 62 41.65 -6.51 -12.45
C LYS A 62 42.74 -7.43 -12.97
N ILE A 63 42.60 -8.75 -12.83
CA ILE A 63 43.58 -9.72 -13.36
C ILE A 63 43.60 -9.67 -14.89
N LEU A 64 42.43 -9.64 -15.54
CA LEU A 64 42.31 -9.51 -17.00
C LEU A 64 42.84 -8.16 -17.50
N LEU A 65 42.58 -7.07 -16.77
CA LEU A 65 43.12 -5.75 -17.09
C LEU A 65 44.65 -5.71 -16.94
N ALA A 66 45.20 -6.33 -15.89
CA ALA A 66 46.63 -6.47 -15.70
C ALA A 66 47.27 -7.32 -16.83
N ALA A 67 46.63 -8.42 -17.22
CA ALA A 67 47.04 -9.23 -18.36
C ALA A 67 47.01 -8.44 -19.68
N ALA A 68 45.95 -7.66 -19.93
CA ALA A 68 45.84 -6.80 -21.09
C ALA A 68 46.93 -5.72 -21.12
N CYS A 69 47.20 -5.07 -19.97
CA CYS A 69 48.28 -4.10 -19.84
C CYS A 69 49.65 -4.72 -20.09
N ILE A 70 49.94 -5.89 -19.52
CA ILE A 70 51.22 -6.57 -19.72
C ILE A 70 51.35 -7.04 -21.17
N SER A 71 50.30 -7.62 -21.76
CA SER A 71 50.29 -8.01 -23.18
C SER A 71 50.50 -6.81 -24.10
N PHE A 72 49.91 -5.65 -23.78
CA PHE A 72 50.07 -4.42 -24.54
C PHE A 72 51.49 -3.85 -24.42
N VAL A 73 52.06 -3.83 -23.21
CA VAL A 73 53.45 -3.41 -22.98
C VAL A 73 54.42 -4.34 -23.70
N LEU A 74 54.19 -5.66 -23.66
CA LEU A 74 55.01 -6.63 -24.36
C LEU A 74 54.91 -6.47 -25.88
N ALA A 75 53.72 -6.21 -26.43
CA ALA A 75 53.53 -5.91 -27.85
C ALA A 75 54.28 -4.64 -28.29
N LEU A 76 54.48 -3.66 -27.40
CA LEU A 76 55.28 -2.46 -27.67
C LEU A 76 56.80 -2.72 -27.65
N PHE A 77 57.26 -3.74 -26.91
CA PHE A 77 58.69 -4.09 -26.77
C PHE A 77 59.13 -5.28 -27.65
N GLU A 78 58.21 -5.92 -28.36
CA GLU A 78 58.52 -6.99 -29.31
C GLU A 78 59.13 -6.39 -30.57
N GLU A 79 60.44 -6.63 -30.80
CA GLU A 79 61.14 -6.17 -32.01
C GLU A 79 60.44 -6.73 -33.24
N HIS A 80 59.98 -5.84 -34.13
CA HIS A 80 59.34 -6.20 -35.41
C HIS A 80 60.26 -7.12 -36.22
N LYS A 81 60.00 -8.43 -36.17
CA LYS A 81 60.51 -9.35 -37.20
C LYS A 81 59.69 -9.10 -38.46
N GLU A 82 60.38 -8.92 -39.58
CA GLU A 82 59.87 -8.38 -40.86
C GLU A 82 58.71 -9.14 -41.53
N GLU A 83 58.13 -10.17 -40.91
CA GLU A 83 57.03 -10.98 -41.47
C GLU A 83 55.72 -10.96 -40.66
N ASP A 84 55.69 -10.43 -39.44
CA ASP A 84 54.44 -10.34 -38.66
C ASP A 84 53.76 -8.99 -38.88
N SER A 85 52.53 -9.01 -39.38
CA SER A 85 51.74 -7.78 -39.55
C SER A 85 51.58 -7.07 -38.20
N LEU A 86 51.82 -5.76 -38.17
CA LEU A 86 51.55 -4.89 -37.01
C LEU A 86 50.18 -5.15 -36.38
N VAL A 87 49.20 -5.54 -37.21
CA VAL A 87 47.84 -5.85 -36.77
C VAL A 87 47.81 -7.10 -35.88
N ALA A 88 48.55 -8.15 -36.23
CA ALA A 88 48.58 -9.44 -35.51
C ALA A 88 49.11 -9.30 -34.07
N THR A 89 50.14 -8.49 -33.84
CA THR A 89 50.76 -8.29 -32.52
C THR A 89 49.82 -7.58 -31.53
N PHE A 90 48.90 -6.75 -32.01
CA PHE A 90 47.92 -6.04 -31.18
C PHE A 90 46.56 -6.75 -31.07
N VAL A 91 46.34 -7.88 -31.77
CA VAL A 91 45.04 -8.60 -31.70
C VAL A 91 44.74 -9.07 -30.28
N GLU A 92 45.71 -9.70 -29.62
CA GLU A 92 45.53 -10.27 -28.28
C GLU A 92 45.07 -9.23 -27.22
N PRO A 93 45.78 -8.10 -26.99
CA PRO A 93 45.34 -7.10 -26.03
C PRO A 93 44.04 -6.39 -26.46
N LEU A 94 43.80 -6.24 -27.77
CA LEU A 94 42.59 -5.60 -28.30
C LEU A 94 41.34 -6.47 -28.09
N VAL A 95 41.46 -7.79 -28.26
CA VAL A 95 40.38 -8.74 -27.98
C VAL A 95 40.03 -8.76 -26.49
N ILE A 96 41.03 -8.76 -25.60
CA ILE A 96 40.79 -8.72 -24.14
C ILE A 96 40.08 -7.41 -23.74
N ILE A 97 40.53 -6.26 -24.25
CA ILE A 97 39.88 -4.97 -23.98
C ILE A 97 38.44 -4.95 -24.52
N LEU A 98 38.20 -5.50 -25.70
CA LEU A 98 36.87 -5.55 -26.31
C LEU A 98 35.91 -6.41 -25.47
N ILE A 99 36.37 -7.55 -24.94
CA ILE A 99 35.59 -8.39 -24.02
C ILE A 99 35.26 -7.62 -22.72
N LEU A 100 36.24 -6.92 -22.14
CA LEU A 100 36.01 -6.11 -20.93
C LEU A 100 34.98 -5.00 -21.17
N ILE A 101 35.05 -4.30 -22.32
CA ILE A 101 34.07 -3.26 -22.69
C ILE A 101 32.68 -3.86 -22.90
N ALA A 102 32.58 -5.00 -23.59
CA ALA A 102 31.32 -5.67 -23.82
C ALA A 102 30.67 -6.13 -22.50
N ASN A 103 31.46 -6.72 -21.60
CA ASN A 103 30.98 -7.12 -20.27
C ASN A 103 30.52 -5.91 -19.45
N ALA A 104 31.30 -4.82 -19.39
CA ALA A 104 30.91 -3.60 -18.70
C ALA A 104 29.62 -2.98 -19.27
N ALA A 105 29.45 -2.98 -20.60
CA ALA A 105 28.25 -2.47 -21.24
C ALA A 105 26.99 -3.29 -20.92
N VAL A 106 27.11 -4.63 -20.93
CA VAL A 106 26.01 -5.54 -20.55
C VAL A 106 25.65 -5.34 -19.07
N SER A 107 26.64 -5.24 -18.18
CA SER A 107 26.40 -5.00 -16.75
C SER A 107 25.72 -3.66 -16.48
N VAL A 108 26.21 -2.56 -17.08
CA VAL A 108 25.59 -1.22 -16.93
C VAL A 108 24.17 -1.20 -17.49
N TRP A 109 23.92 -1.93 -18.58
CA TRP A 109 22.57 -2.06 -19.13
C TRP A 109 21.62 -2.82 -18.18
N GLN A 110 22.10 -3.89 -17.54
CA GLN A 110 21.33 -4.64 -16.54
C GLN A 110 21.03 -3.78 -15.30
N GLU A 111 22.02 -3.05 -14.79
CA GLU A 111 21.91 -2.22 -13.59
C GLU A 111 20.97 -1.03 -13.80
N ARG A 112 21.01 -0.40 -14.99
CA ARG A 112 20.10 0.69 -15.35
C ARG A 112 18.63 0.25 -15.41
N ASN A 113 18.36 -0.99 -15.79
CA ASN A 113 17.00 -1.51 -15.78
C ASN A 113 16.49 -1.74 -14.34
N ALA A 114 17.38 -1.96 -13.37
CA ALA A 114 17.04 -2.15 -11.96
C ALA A 114 16.72 -0.84 -11.21
N GLU A 115 17.31 0.30 -11.59
CA GLU A 115 17.09 1.61 -10.91
C GLU A 115 15.67 2.20 -11.07
N SER A 116 14.84 1.64 -11.94
CA SER A 116 13.50 2.17 -12.29
C SER A 116 12.53 2.29 -11.10
N ALA A 117 12.67 1.45 -10.06
CA ALA A 117 11.79 1.47 -8.89
C ALA A 117 11.91 2.74 -8.03
N ILE A 118 13.10 3.35 -7.96
CA ILE A 118 13.34 4.59 -7.18
C ILE A 118 12.74 5.80 -7.92
N GLU A 119 12.75 5.79 -9.26
CA GLU A 119 12.15 6.86 -10.06
C GLU A 119 10.62 6.90 -9.97
N ALA A 120 9.96 5.74 -9.88
CA ALA A 120 8.52 5.65 -9.69
C ALA A 120 8.03 6.37 -8.41
N LEU A 121 8.84 6.40 -7.35
CA LEU A 121 8.49 7.13 -6.12
C LEU A 121 8.42 8.66 -6.34
N LYS A 122 9.20 9.21 -7.28
CA LYS A 122 9.16 10.64 -7.60
C LYS A 122 7.84 11.07 -8.24
N GLU A 123 7.09 10.16 -8.87
CA GLU A 123 5.78 10.46 -9.47
C GLU A 123 4.70 10.80 -8.43
N TYR A 124 4.93 10.45 -7.15
CA TYR A 124 4.02 10.75 -6.05
C TYR A 124 4.25 12.11 -5.42
N GLU A 125 5.40 12.76 -5.64
CA GLU A 125 5.65 14.13 -5.17
C GLU A 125 4.87 15.13 -6.06
N PRO A 126 3.97 15.95 -5.49
CA PRO A 126 3.27 16.95 -6.28
C PRO A 126 4.23 18.03 -6.77
N GLU A 127 4.00 18.56 -7.97
CA GLU A 127 4.87 19.60 -8.54
C GLU A 127 4.60 20.99 -7.92
N ILE A 128 3.36 21.23 -7.48
CA ILE A 128 2.86 22.54 -7.02
C ILE A 128 2.19 22.41 -5.65
N ALA A 129 2.35 23.42 -4.80
CA ALA A 129 1.70 23.55 -3.50
C ALA A 129 1.05 24.93 -3.33
N GLN A 130 -0.07 25.00 -2.61
CA GLN A 130 -0.73 26.26 -2.24
C GLN A 130 -0.29 26.71 -0.85
N VAL A 131 0.38 27.86 -0.78
CA VAL A 131 0.96 28.43 0.45
C VAL A 131 0.44 29.85 0.71
N ILE A 132 0.44 30.25 1.98
CA ILE A 132 0.18 31.62 2.44
C ILE A 132 1.46 32.11 3.11
N ARG A 133 2.04 33.20 2.58
CA ARG A 133 3.28 33.82 3.09
C ARG A 133 3.16 35.33 3.23
N GLN A 134 3.88 35.88 4.21
CA GLN A 134 3.88 37.31 4.54
C GLN A 134 4.49 38.16 3.43
N SER A 135 5.56 37.66 2.82
CA SER A 135 6.33 38.35 1.78
C SER A 135 5.50 38.74 0.54
N ARG A 136 4.32 38.13 0.37
CA ARG A 136 3.42 38.39 -0.75
C ARG A 136 1.98 38.55 -0.27
N SER A 137 1.76 39.51 0.63
CA SER A 137 0.45 40.06 1.03
C SER A 137 -0.51 39.13 1.78
N GLY A 138 -0.08 37.96 2.26
CA GLY A 138 -0.93 37.04 3.03
C GLY A 138 -2.06 36.38 2.21
N HIS A 139 -1.99 36.44 0.89
CA HIS A 139 -2.90 35.74 -0.02
C HIS A 139 -2.38 34.36 -0.40
N ILE A 140 -3.30 33.46 -0.77
CA ILE A 140 -2.98 32.11 -1.26
C ILE A 140 -2.19 32.20 -2.57
N GLN A 141 -1.09 31.48 -2.65
CA GLN A 141 -0.19 31.46 -3.78
C GLN A 141 0.20 30.03 -4.14
N GLN A 142 0.37 29.78 -5.43
CA GLN A 142 0.98 28.54 -5.91
C GLN A 142 2.50 28.69 -6.01
N ILE A 143 3.22 27.80 -5.33
CA ILE A 143 4.68 27.67 -5.40
C ILE A 143 5.03 26.23 -5.77
N LYS A 144 6.29 25.96 -6.13
CA LYS A 144 6.73 24.57 -6.34
C LYS A 144 6.78 23.87 -4.99
N ALA A 145 6.34 22.61 -4.93
CA ALA A 145 6.30 21.87 -3.66
C ALA A 145 7.69 21.75 -3.00
N ARG A 146 8.75 21.67 -3.80
CA ARG A 146 10.15 21.64 -3.33
C ARG A 146 10.60 22.93 -2.61
N ASP A 147 9.89 24.03 -2.82
CA ASP A 147 10.18 25.31 -2.18
C ASP A 147 9.46 25.45 -0.81
N LEU A 148 8.70 24.44 -0.39
CA LEU A 148 8.05 24.42 0.93
C LEU A 148 9.06 24.21 2.05
N VAL A 149 8.85 24.92 3.16
CA VAL A 149 9.65 24.77 4.38
C VAL A 149 8.77 24.47 5.61
N PRO A 150 9.33 23.81 6.64
CA PRO A 150 8.64 23.68 7.93
C PRO A 150 8.22 25.04 8.49
N GLY A 151 6.97 25.14 8.92
CA GLY A 151 6.31 26.36 9.38
C GLY A 151 5.42 27.04 8.32
N ASP A 152 5.53 26.67 7.05
CA ASP A 152 4.67 27.24 6.01
C ASP A 152 3.19 26.96 6.30
N ILE A 153 2.34 27.96 6.05
CA ILE A 153 0.89 27.79 6.10
C ILE A 153 0.44 27.36 4.73
N VAL A 154 -0.13 26.17 4.64
CA VAL A 154 -0.62 25.63 3.37
C VAL A 154 -2.10 25.34 3.45
N GLU A 155 -2.75 25.47 2.30
CA GLU A 155 -4.16 25.18 2.13
C GLU A 155 -4.29 24.00 1.17
N VAL A 156 -5.19 23.07 1.48
CA VAL A 156 -5.58 22.02 0.53
C VAL A 156 -7.07 21.80 0.51
N ALA A 157 -7.53 21.44 -0.68
CA ALA A 157 -8.90 21.11 -0.97
C ALA A 157 -8.99 19.72 -1.63
N VAL A 158 -10.22 19.28 -1.84
CA VAL A 158 -10.52 18.03 -2.55
C VAL A 158 -9.78 17.93 -3.89
N GLY A 159 -9.15 16.77 -4.11
CA GLY A 159 -8.35 16.49 -5.30
C GLY A 159 -6.87 16.88 -5.19
N ASP A 160 -6.49 17.69 -4.19
CA ASP A 160 -5.08 18.04 -3.99
C ASP A 160 -4.29 16.86 -3.42
N LYS A 161 -3.07 16.68 -3.94
CA LYS A 161 -2.01 15.90 -3.31
C LYS A 161 -1.40 16.70 -2.17
N VAL A 162 -1.18 16.05 -1.04
CA VAL A 162 -0.53 16.65 0.12
C VAL A 162 0.99 16.77 -0.17
N PRO A 163 1.58 17.99 -0.15
CA PRO A 163 2.95 18.21 -0.63
C PRO A 163 4.05 18.00 0.42
N ALA A 164 3.69 17.88 1.69
CA ALA A 164 4.60 17.76 2.82
C ALA A 164 3.88 17.07 3.99
N ASP A 165 4.55 16.76 5.09
CA ASP A 165 3.85 16.34 6.32
C ASP A 165 3.40 17.58 7.07
N ILE A 166 2.11 17.64 7.42
CA ILE A 166 1.45 18.91 7.80
C ILE A 166 0.46 18.68 8.94
N ARG A 167 0.51 19.54 9.96
CA ARG A 167 -0.42 19.56 11.08
C ARG A 167 -1.66 20.38 10.74
N ILE A 168 -2.84 19.78 10.88
CA ILE A 168 -4.12 20.46 10.61
C ILE A 168 -4.38 21.51 11.68
N THR A 169 -4.63 22.77 11.30
CA THR A 169 -4.99 23.82 12.26
C THR A 169 -6.47 24.13 12.23
N THR A 170 -7.04 24.25 11.02
CA THR A 170 -8.44 24.60 10.79
C THR A 170 -9.01 23.79 9.64
N ILE A 171 -10.20 23.23 9.84
CA ILE A 171 -10.98 22.58 8.78
C ILE A 171 -12.12 23.53 8.42
N TYR A 172 -12.22 23.91 7.15
CA TYR A 172 -13.25 24.84 6.66
C TYR A 172 -14.52 24.12 6.20
N SER A 173 -14.39 22.85 5.82
CA SER A 173 -15.52 21.98 5.48
C SER A 173 -16.11 21.31 6.73
N THR A 174 -17.30 20.72 6.59
CA THR A 174 -17.94 19.92 7.63
C THR A 174 -17.06 18.76 8.11
N THR A 175 -16.39 18.11 7.16
CA THR A 175 -15.40 17.06 7.43
C THR A 175 -14.22 17.17 6.48
N LEU A 176 -13.08 16.65 6.90
CA LEU A 176 -11.90 16.44 6.07
C LEU A 176 -11.67 14.93 5.96
N ARG A 177 -11.61 14.44 4.72
CA ARG A 177 -11.34 13.04 4.39
C ARG A 177 -10.11 12.93 3.53
N VAL A 178 -9.22 12.01 3.90
CA VAL A 178 -7.91 11.86 3.26
C VAL A 178 -7.70 10.40 2.91
N ASP A 179 -7.35 10.14 1.66
CA ASP A 179 -6.90 8.83 1.22
C ASP A 179 -5.43 8.64 1.61
N GLN A 180 -5.21 7.81 2.63
CA GLN A 180 -3.88 7.48 3.17
C GLN A 180 -3.40 6.10 2.73
N SER A 181 -4.06 5.49 1.73
CA SER A 181 -3.74 4.14 1.24
C SER A 181 -2.27 3.94 0.91
N LEU A 182 -1.61 4.97 0.38
CA LEU A 182 -0.19 4.95 0.04
C LEU A 182 0.74 4.63 1.24
N LEU A 183 0.39 5.07 2.45
CA LEU A 183 1.21 4.87 3.65
C LEU A 183 0.66 3.78 4.58
N THR A 184 -0.66 3.59 4.61
CA THR A 184 -1.31 2.66 5.54
C THR A 184 -1.73 1.34 4.90
N GLY A 185 -1.84 1.30 3.57
CA GLY A 185 -2.48 0.20 2.83
C GLY A 185 -4.00 0.18 2.95
N GLU A 186 -4.62 1.12 3.70
CA GLU A 186 -6.07 1.16 3.89
C GLU A 186 -6.73 2.02 2.80
N SER A 187 -7.58 1.42 1.98
CA SER A 187 -8.23 2.08 0.83
C SER A 187 -9.51 2.87 1.16
N VAL A 188 -9.85 2.97 2.45
CA VAL A 188 -10.95 3.79 2.94
C VAL A 188 -10.35 5.11 3.41
N SER A 189 -10.95 6.23 3.02
CA SER A 189 -10.45 7.52 3.51
C SER A 189 -10.63 7.64 5.02
N VAL A 190 -9.66 8.32 5.64
CA VAL A 190 -9.65 8.58 7.06
C VAL A 190 -10.26 9.95 7.31
N ILE A 191 -11.11 10.04 8.32
CA ILE A 191 -11.65 11.32 8.79
C ILE A 191 -10.65 11.95 9.75
N ASN A 192 -10.20 13.14 9.42
CA ASN A 192 -9.21 13.89 10.17
C ASN A 192 -9.85 14.94 11.09
N HIS A 193 -9.13 15.34 12.14
CA HIS A 193 -9.56 16.35 13.11
C HIS A 193 -8.40 17.24 13.57
N THR A 194 -8.68 18.32 14.29
CA THR A 194 -7.67 19.28 14.78
C THR A 194 -7.14 18.95 16.18
N ASP A 195 -7.86 18.15 16.96
CA ASP A 195 -7.51 17.86 18.36
C ASP A 195 -6.12 17.20 18.50
N PRO A 196 -5.38 17.49 19.58
CA PRO A 196 -4.11 16.81 19.87
C PRO A 196 -4.34 15.33 20.19
N ILE A 197 -3.38 14.50 19.81
CA ILE A 197 -3.37 13.07 20.08
C ILE A 197 -2.33 12.81 21.15
N LEU A 198 -2.76 12.49 22.37
CA LEU A 198 -1.88 12.45 23.54
C LEU A 198 -0.85 11.30 23.53
N ASP A 199 -1.06 10.28 22.69
CA ASP A 199 -0.15 9.14 22.61
C ASP A 199 1.14 9.50 21.86
N LEU A 200 2.26 9.57 22.59
CA LEU A 200 3.60 9.83 22.04
C LEU A 200 4.10 8.75 21.08
N ARG A 201 3.51 7.55 21.08
CA ARG A 201 3.87 6.43 20.19
C ARG A 201 2.76 6.09 19.20
N ALA A 202 1.90 7.07 18.88
CA ALA A 202 0.86 6.88 17.88
C ALA A 202 1.45 6.44 16.53
N VAL A 203 0.90 5.36 15.96
CA VAL A 203 1.20 4.91 14.59
C VAL A 203 0.59 5.87 13.56
N ASN A 204 1.00 5.78 12.30
CA ASN A 204 0.53 6.72 11.27
C ASN A 204 -1.00 6.71 11.10
N GLN A 205 -1.66 5.55 11.29
CA GLN A 205 -3.12 5.41 11.24
C GLN A 205 -3.85 6.19 12.36
N ASP A 206 -3.21 6.38 13.50
CA ASP A 206 -3.80 7.04 14.67
C ASP A 206 -3.63 8.56 14.62
N LYS A 207 -2.64 9.06 13.87
CA LYS A 207 -2.29 10.49 13.69
C LYS A 207 -3.32 11.25 12.83
N LYS A 208 -4.59 11.21 13.23
CA LYS A 208 -5.74 11.83 12.55
C LYS A 208 -5.70 13.35 12.47
N ASN A 209 -4.73 13.99 13.12
CA ASN A 209 -4.52 15.44 13.06
C ASN A 209 -3.33 15.85 12.17
N ILE A 210 -2.68 14.88 11.52
CA ILE A 210 -1.61 15.07 10.55
C ILE A 210 -2.09 14.61 9.17
N LEU A 211 -1.65 15.34 8.15
CA LEU A 211 -1.74 14.97 6.75
C LEU A 211 -0.34 14.66 6.26
N PHE A 212 -0.17 13.52 5.59
CA PHE A 212 1.14 13.03 5.18
C PHE A 212 1.44 13.34 3.72
N SER A 213 2.70 13.61 3.40
CA SER A 213 3.14 13.87 2.03
C SER A 213 2.80 12.71 1.08
N GLY A 214 2.35 13.02 -0.14
CA GLY A 214 1.93 12.05 -1.15
C GLY A 214 0.50 11.51 -0.99
N THR A 215 -0.18 11.76 0.14
CA THR A 215 -1.59 11.39 0.33
C THR A 215 -2.55 12.34 -0.41
N ASN A 216 -3.77 11.89 -0.70
CA ASN A 216 -4.74 12.67 -1.47
C ASN A 216 -5.92 13.14 -0.61
N ILE A 217 -6.38 14.37 -0.80
CA ILE A 217 -7.61 14.85 -0.15
C ILE A 217 -8.82 14.29 -0.90
N ALA A 218 -9.52 13.35 -0.27
CA ALA A 218 -10.72 12.72 -0.81
C ALA A 218 -11.95 13.64 -0.71
N ALA A 219 -12.08 14.40 0.38
CA ALA A 219 -13.13 15.39 0.54
C ALA A 219 -12.76 16.46 1.56
N GLY A 220 -13.30 17.66 1.36
CA GLY A 220 -13.17 18.78 2.29
C GLY A 220 -12.05 19.76 1.95
N LYS A 221 -11.86 20.74 2.84
CA LYS A 221 -10.88 21.82 2.70
C LYS A 221 -10.33 22.20 4.06
N CYS A 222 -9.02 22.39 4.16
CA CYS A 222 -8.38 22.75 5.43
C CYS A 222 -7.14 23.65 5.25
N ARG A 223 -6.83 24.39 6.31
CA ARG A 223 -5.57 25.13 6.52
C ARG A 223 -4.73 24.46 7.61
N ARG A 224 -3.42 24.56 7.46
CA ARG A 224 -2.48 23.69 8.16
C ARG A 224 -1.04 24.23 8.13
N ILE A 225 -0.21 23.78 9.07
CA ILE A 225 1.19 24.18 9.25
C ILE A 225 2.12 23.03 8.85
N VAL A 226 3.08 23.27 7.95
CA VAL A 226 4.08 22.28 7.54
C VAL A 226 4.97 21.91 8.73
N ILE A 227 5.07 20.61 9.03
CA ILE A 227 5.90 20.08 10.13
C ILE A 227 7.15 19.35 9.62
N GLY A 228 7.10 18.78 8.41
CA GLY A 228 8.22 18.05 7.82
C GLY A 228 8.19 18.10 6.30
N THR A 229 9.35 18.26 5.67
CA THR A 229 9.54 18.29 4.21
C THR A 229 10.68 17.36 3.80
N GLY A 230 10.69 16.92 2.53
CA GLY A 230 11.72 16.03 1.99
C GLY A 230 11.90 14.74 2.79
N LEU A 231 13.15 14.38 3.09
CA LEU A 231 13.52 13.17 3.84
C LEU A 231 12.93 13.10 5.26
N ASN A 232 12.48 14.22 5.83
CA ASN A 232 11.89 14.25 7.18
C ASN A 232 10.39 13.90 7.20
N THR A 233 9.77 13.72 6.03
CA THR A 233 8.37 13.24 5.91
C THR A 233 8.27 11.73 6.11
N GLU A 234 7.08 11.19 6.37
CA GLU A 234 6.87 9.74 6.45
C GLU A 234 7.25 9.03 5.14
N ILE A 235 6.89 9.58 3.97
CA ILE A 235 7.33 9.04 2.67
C ILE A 235 8.84 9.23 2.45
N GLY A 236 9.42 10.31 2.97
CA GLY A 236 10.85 10.57 2.96
C GLY A 236 11.65 9.56 3.79
N LYS A 237 11.13 9.14 4.95
CA LYS A 237 11.69 8.07 5.79
C LYS A 237 11.64 6.72 5.08
N ILE A 238 10.54 6.43 4.37
CA ILE A 238 10.44 5.22 3.52
C ILE A 238 11.56 5.25 2.47
N ARG A 239 11.73 6.39 1.79
CA ARG A 239 12.78 6.58 0.79
C ARG A 239 14.19 6.45 1.37
N SER A 240 14.47 7.01 2.56
CA SER A 240 15.78 6.89 3.19
C SER A 240 16.09 5.43 3.53
N VAL A 241 15.13 4.71 4.13
CA VAL A 241 15.28 3.27 4.42
C VAL A 241 15.51 2.48 3.14
N MET A 242 14.79 2.76 2.05
CA MET A 242 15.02 2.10 0.75
C MET A 242 16.39 2.39 0.15
N THR A 243 16.94 3.58 0.38
CA THR A 243 18.26 3.98 -0.12
C THR A 243 19.38 3.36 0.72
N GLU A 244 19.17 3.26 2.04
CA GLU A 244 20.10 2.66 3.01
C GLU A 244 20.06 1.13 3.00
N THR A 245 18.97 0.51 2.56
CA THR A 245 18.88 -0.94 2.44
C THR A 245 19.79 -1.40 1.31
N GLU A 246 20.94 -1.97 1.67
CA GLU A 246 21.84 -2.67 0.77
C GLU A 246 21.14 -3.92 0.22
N GLU A 247 21.25 -4.13 -1.09
CA GLU A 247 20.71 -5.34 -1.72
C GLU A 247 21.61 -6.52 -1.34
N GLU A 248 21.07 -7.46 -0.57
CA GLU A 248 21.77 -8.71 -0.32
C GLU A 248 21.84 -9.52 -1.61
N LYS A 249 23.04 -10.03 -1.92
CA LYS A 249 23.26 -10.92 -3.07
C LYS A 249 22.42 -12.18 -2.90
N THR A 250 21.78 -12.61 -4.00
CA THR A 250 20.99 -13.85 -4.00
C THR A 250 21.86 -15.05 -3.61
N PRO A 251 21.29 -16.13 -3.02
CA PRO A 251 22.05 -17.33 -2.66
C PRO A 251 22.86 -17.91 -3.83
N LEU A 252 22.33 -17.82 -5.06
CA LEU A 252 23.04 -18.23 -6.26
C LEU A 252 24.24 -17.32 -6.55
N GLN A 253 24.07 -15.99 -6.47
CA GLN A 253 25.18 -15.04 -6.63
C GLN A 253 26.25 -15.23 -5.56
N GLN A 254 25.88 -15.43 -4.30
CA GLN A 254 26.83 -15.72 -3.22
C GLN A 254 27.65 -16.98 -3.54
N LYS A 255 27.01 -18.04 -4.05
CA LYS A 255 27.71 -19.26 -4.46
C LYS A 255 28.58 -19.08 -5.70
N LEU A 256 28.18 -18.24 -6.65
CA LEU A 256 29.01 -17.87 -7.79
C LEU A 256 30.22 -17.06 -7.37
N ASP A 257 30.08 -16.15 -6.40
CA ASP A 257 31.19 -15.38 -5.85
C ASP A 257 32.17 -16.29 -5.09
N GLU A 258 31.66 -17.18 -4.23
CA GLU A 258 32.47 -18.20 -3.55
C GLU A 258 33.22 -19.07 -4.57
N PHE A 259 32.53 -19.50 -5.64
CA PHE A 259 33.13 -20.27 -6.72
C PHE A 259 34.21 -19.46 -7.47
N GLY A 260 33.94 -18.19 -7.77
CA GLY A 260 34.88 -17.28 -8.43
C GLY A 260 36.13 -17.03 -7.59
N GLU A 261 35.99 -16.85 -6.28
CA GLU A 261 37.11 -16.69 -5.35
C GLU A 261 37.96 -17.97 -5.25
N GLN A 262 37.31 -19.14 -5.15
CA GLN A 262 38.00 -20.44 -5.14
C GLN A 262 38.74 -20.68 -6.46
N LEU A 263 38.08 -20.44 -7.59
CA LEU A 263 38.66 -20.61 -8.91
C LEU A 263 39.87 -19.67 -9.11
N SER A 264 39.76 -18.40 -8.70
CA SER A 264 40.86 -17.42 -8.77
C SER A 264 42.08 -17.84 -7.95
N LYS A 265 41.87 -18.37 -6.73
CA LYS A 265 42.95 -18.94 -5.90
C LYS A 265 43.62 -20.12 -6.59
N VAL A 266 42.85 -21.04 -7.17
CA VAL A 266 43.38 -22.22 -7.87
C VAL A 266 44.19 -21.80 -9.11
N ILE A 267 43.66 -20.90 -9.94
CA ILE A 267 44.36 -20.39 -11.14
C ILE A 267 45.66 -19.71 -10.74
N SER A 268 45.65 -18.85 -9.71
CA SER A 268 46.84 -18.15 -9.25
C SER A 268 47.94 -19.12 -8.80
N VAL A 269 47.59 -20.17 -8.05
CA VAL A 269 48.53 -21.21 -7.63
C VAL A 269 49.12 -21.96 -8.82
N ILE A 270 48.29 -22.32 -9.80
CA ILE A 270 48.74 -23.02 -11.01
C ILE A 270 49.68 -22.11 -11.82
N CYS A 271 49.36 -20.84 -12.02
CA CYS A 271 50.19 -19.89 -12.75
C CYS A 271 51.57 -19.72 -12.10
N ILE A 272 51.62 -19.57 -10.77
CA ILE A 272 52.88 -19.48 -10.03
C ILE A 272 53.67 -20.79 -10.10
N ALA A 273 52.99 -21.94 -10.00
CA ALA A 273 53.62 -23.26 -10.09
C ALA A 273 54.24 -23.50 -11.48
N VAL A 274 53.48 -23.24 -12.56
CA VAL A 274 53.96 -23.36 -13.95
C VAL A 274 55.13 -22.41 -14.19
N TRP A 275 55.04 -21.16 -13.74
CA TRP A 275 56.14 -20.21 -13.88
C TRP A 275 57.38 -20.67 -13.11
N SER A 276 57.22 -21.15 -11.87
CA SER A 276 58.31 -21.58 -11.00
C SER A 276 59.03 -22.84 -11.51
N ILE A 277 58.28 -23.83 -12.01
CA ILE A 277 58.85 -25.06 -12.59
C ILE A 277 59.72 -24.72 -13.81
N ASN A 278 59.31 -23.72 -14.59
CA ASN A 278 60.00 -23.35 -15.83
C ASN A 278 61.19 -22.40 -15.63
N ILE A 279 61.47 -21.93 -14.40
CA ILE A 279 62.63 -21.04 -14.12
C ILE A 279 63.95 -21.64 -14.61
N GLY A 280 64.12 -22.98 -14.50
CA GLY A 280 65.32 -23.68 -14.98
C GLY A 280 65.51 -23.60 -16.49
N HIS A 281 64.43 -23.40 -17.25
CA HIS A 281 64.40 -23.33 -18.71
C HIS A 281 64.41 -21.90 -19.25
N PHE A 282 64.49 -20.87 -18.38
CA PHE A 282 64.50 -19.47 -18.84
C PHE A 282 65.75 -19.11 -19.65
N ASN A 283 66.82 -19.91 -19.53
CA ASN A 283 68.07 -19.73 -20.27
C ASN A 283 68.16 -20.59 -21.54
N ASP A 284 67.09 -21.26 -21.95
CA ASP A 284 67.15 -22.15 -23.13
C ASP A 284 67.43 -21.37 -24.44
N PRO A 285 68.30 -21.89 -25.33
CA PRO A 285 68.70 -21.21 -26.57
C PRO A 285 67.54 -20.88 -27.52
N VAL A 286 66.44 -21.64 -27.41
CA VAL A 286 65.21 -21.48 -28.21
C VAL A 286 64.59 -20.09 -28.03
N HIS A 287 64.86 -19.41 -26.91
CA HIS A 287 64.29 -18.11 -26.55
C HIS A 287 65.25 -16.93 -26.85
N GLY A 288 66.37 -17.20 -27.56
CA GLY A 288 67.36 -16.19 -27.93
C GLY A 288 68.39 -15.88 -26.84
N GLY A 289 68.56 -16.75 -25.85
CA GLY A 289 69.65 -16.70 -24.86
C GLY A 289 69.55 -15.61 -23.79
N SER A 290 68.43 -14.89 -23.70
CA SER A 290 68.19 -13.87 -22.67
C SER A 290 67.16 -14.35 -21.65
N TRP A 291 67.55 -14.39 -20.38
CA TRP A 291 66.70 -14.76 -19.24
C TRP A 291 65.37 -13.99 -19.22
N LEU A 292 65.40 -12.72 -19.62
CA LEU A 292 64.21 -11.87 -19.67
C LEU A 292 63.19 -12.33 -20.72
N ARG A 293 63.65 -12.80 -21.89
CA ARG A 293 62.76 -13.30 -22.95
C ARG A 293 62.12 -14.64 -22.57
N GLY A 294 62.86 -15.52 -21.89
CA GLY A 294 62.33 -16.76 -21.33
C GLY A 294 61.27 -16.51 -20.26
N ALA A 295 61.54 -15.59 -19.30
CA ALA A 295 60.59 -15.22 -18.27
C ALA A 295 59.27 -14.65 -18.84
N ILE A 296 59.38 -13.82 -19.88
CA ILE A 296 58.22 -13.25 -20.60
C ILE A 296 57.42 -14.35 -21.31
N TYR A 297 58.09 -15.31 -21.95
CA TYR A 297 57.42 -16.40 -22.67
C TYR A 297 56.58 -17.29 -21.75
N TYR A 298 57.15 -17.72 -20.63
CA TYR A 298 56.41 -18.52 -19.64
C TYR A 298 55.35 -17.71 -18.89
N PHE A 299 55.55 -16.39 -18.76
CA PHE A 299 54.51 -15.48 -18.28
C PHE A 299 53.33 -15.40 -19.26
N LYS A 300 53.58 -15.29 -20.58
CA LYS A 300 52.53 -15.35 -21.62
C LYS A 300 51.71 -16.66 -21.53
N ILE A 301 52.38 -17.80 -21.33
CA ILE A 301 51.70 -19.10 -21.15
C ILE A 301 50.84 -19.11 -19.87
N ALA A 302 51.35 -18.57 -18.76
CA ALA A 302 50.60 -18.49 -17.51
C ALA A 302 49.34 -17.61 -17.65
N VAL A 303 49.45 -16.47 -18.34
CA VAL A 303 48.31 -15.59 -18.64
C VAL A 303 47.31 -16.27 -19.57
N ALA A 304 47.77 -16.92 -20.64
CA ALA A 304 46.89 -17.64 -21.57
C ALA A 304 46.13 -18.78 -20.87
N LEU A 305 46.79 -19.50 -19.96
CA LEU A 305 46.17 -20.54 -19.14
C LEU A 305 45.13 -19.95 -18.17
N ALA A 306 45.41 -18.78 -17.57
CA ALA A 306 44.47 -18.10 -16.70
C ALA A 306 43.20 -17.69 -17.46
N VAL A 307 43.33 -17.11 -18.66
CA VAL A 307 42.20 -16.75 -19.51
C VAL A 307 41.40 -17.98 -19.92
N ALA A 308 42.07 -19.07 -20.36
CA ALA A 308 41.41 -20.31 -20.76
C ALA A 308 40.63 -21.01 -19.63
N ALA A 309 41.02 -20.78 -18.38
CA ALA A 309 40.37 -21.37 -17.21
C ALA A 309 39.14 -20.57 -16.72
N ILE A 310 38.98 -19.32 -17.14
CA ILE A 310 37.83 -18.49 -16.76
C ILE A 310 36.62 -18.88 -17.62
N PRO A 311 35.51 -19.33 -17.03
CA PRO A 311 34.31 -19.69 -17.79
C PRO A 311 33.55 -18.41 -18.18
N GLU A 312 34.07 -17.68 -19.16
CA GLU A 312 33.50 -16.39 -19.64
C GLU A 312 32.05 -16.52 -20.13
N GLY A 313 31.64 -17.72 -20.58
CA GLY A 313 30.27 -18.00 -20.97
C GLY A 313 29.30 -18.24 -19.81
N LEU A 314 29.78 -18.43 -18.58
CA LEU A 314 28.94 -18.80 -17.43
C LEU A 314 27.90 -17.71 -17.10
N PRO A 315 28.24 -16.40 -17.00
CA PRO A 315 27.24 -15.36 -16.79
C PRO A 315 26.15 -15.35 -17.87
N ALA A 316 26.53 -15.47 -19.14
CA ALA A 316 25.59 -15.49 -20.26
C ALA A 316 24.63 -16.70 -20.20
N VAL A 317 25.14 -17.89 -19.87
CA VAL A 317 24.32 -19.10 -19.72
C VAL A 317 23.35 -18.96 -18.55
N ILE A 318 23.81 -18.46 -17.40
CA ILE A 318 22.98 -18.25 -16.21
C ILE A 318 21.88 -17.22 -16.49
N THR A 319 22.21 -16.08 -17.08
CA THR A 319 21.22 -15.07 -17.50
C THR A 319 20.20 -15.67 -18.47
N THR A 320 20.63 -16.52 -19.40
CA THR A 320 19.72 -17.18 -20.35
C THR A 320 18.80 -18.18 -19.64
N CYS A 321 19.31 -18.99 -18.71
CA CYS A 321 18.50 -19.91 -17.91
C CYS A 321 17.49 -19.18 -17.00
N LEU A 322 17.90 -18.05 -16.40
CA LEU A 322 17.02 -17.18 -15.62
C LEU A 322 15.92 -16.57 -16.50
N ALA A 323 16.27 -16.07 -17.69
CA ALA A 323 15.33 -15.50 -18.66
C ALA A 323 14.32 -16.53 -19.19
N LEU A 324 14.72 -17.80 -19.33
CA LEU A 324 13.86 -18.90 -19.77
C LEU A 324 12.91 -19.42 -18.67
N GLY A 325 12.95 -18.86 -17.46
CA GLY A 325 11.89 -19.03 -16.45
C GLY A 325 12.25 -19.85 -15.22
N THR A 326 13.52 -20.19 -14.99
CA THR A 326 13.94 -20.79 -13.71
C THR A 326 14.24 -19.68 -12.69
N LEU A 327 13.21 -19.16 -12.01
CA LEU A 327 13.36 -18.27 -10.86
C LEU A 327 13.98 -19.05 -9.69
N GLY A 328 15.31 -19.23 -9.71
CA GLY A 328 16.04 -20.09 -8.78
C GLY A 328 15.83 -19.73 -7.31
N THR A 329 15.68 -18.44 -6.98
CA THR A 329 15.47 -17.98 -5.60
C THR A 329 14.08 -18.35 -5.06
N LEU A 330 13.04 -18.34 -5.92
CA LEU A 330 11.66 -18.62 -5.51
C LEU A 330 11.48 -20.05 -4.99
N GLY A 331 12.25 -21.00 -5.55
CA GLY A 331 12.24 -22.40 -5.12
C GLY A 331 12.82 -22.65 -3.72
N CYS A 332 13.58 -21.71 -3.18
CA CYS A 332 14.20 -21.82 -1.85
C CYS A 332 13.41 -21.07 -0.76
N THR A 333 12.25 -20.49 -1.09
CA THR A 333 11.46 -19.69 -0.16
C THR A 333 10.98 -20.55 1.02
N SER A 334 11.31 -20.11 2.23
CA SER A 334 10.92 -20.75 3.48
C SER A 334 9.73 -20.04 4.15
N ILE A 335 9.64 -18.71 3.97
CA ILE A 335 8.64 -17.85 4.58
C ILE A 335 8.10 -16.88 3.54
N ILE A 336 6.78 -16.70 3.53
CA ILE A 336 6.09 -15.66 2.75
C ILE A 336 5.44 -14.69 3.74
N CYS A 337 5.98 -13.48 3.81
CA CYS A 337 5.37 -12.33 4.44
C CYS A 337 4.44 -11.65 3.44
N SER A 338 3.16 -11.54 3.74
CA SER A 338 2.18 -10.96 2.82
C SER A 338 1.43 -9.80 3.43
N ASP A 339 1.35 -8.68 2.71
CA ASP A 339 0.35 -7.67 3.01
C ASP A 339 -1.07 -8.26 2.85
N LYS A 340 -2.03 -7.71 3.59
CA LYS A 340 -3.44 -8.12 3.52
C LYS A 340 -4.17 -7.41 2.39
N THR A 341 -4.19 -6.08 2.39
CA THR A 341 -5.07 -5.30 1.50
C THR A 341 -4.52 -5.37 0.09
N GLY A 342 -5.37 -5.67 -0.91
CA GLY A 342 -4.95 -5.73 -2.33
C GLY A 342 -4.11 -6.95 -2.72
N THR A 343 -3.45 -7.58 -1.75
CA THR A 343 -2.66 -8.79 -1.93
C THR A 343 -3.46 -10.04 -1.56
N LEU A 344 -3.75 -10.28 -0.28
CA LEU A 344 -4.58 -11.42 0.16
C LEU A 344 -6.07 -11.18 -0.06
N THR A 345 -6.50 -9.92 -0.01
CA THR A 345 -7.86 -9.48 -0.28
C THR A 345 -7.98 -8.82 -1.64
N THR A 346 -9.21 -8.65 -2.11
CA THR A 346 -9.49 -8.01 -3.40
C THR A 346 -9.35 -6.49 -3.35
N ASN A 347 -9.23 -5.88 -2.16
CA ASN A 347 -9.33 -4.44 -1.94
C ASN A 347 -10.66 -3.86 -2.48
N GLN A 348 -11.72 -4.68 -2.46
CA GLN A 348 -13.05 -4.32 -2.94
C GLN A 348 -14.05 -4.59 -1.83
N MET A 349 -14.47 -3.53 -1.14
CA MET A 349 -15.45 -3.64 -0.07
C MET A 349 -16.77 -4.20 -0.64
N SER A 350 -17.19 -5.37 -0.14
CA SER A 350 -18.42 -6.04 -0.60
C SER A 350 -19.35 -6.27 0.57
N VAL A 351 -20.64 -6.05 0.37
CA VAL A 351 -21.67 -6.45 1.35
C VAL A 351 -21.79 -7.96 1.29
N CYS A 352 -21.73 -8.63 2.45
CA CYS A 352 -21.78 -10.08 2.57
C CYS A 352 -22.97 -10.56 3.39
N ARG A 353 -23.44 -9.75 4.35
CA ARG A 353 -24.61 -10.09 5.19
C ARG A 353 -25.59 -8.94 5.25
N ILE A 354 -26.87 -9.28 5.38
CA ILE A 354 -27.95 -8.34 5.64
C ILE A 354 -28.84 -8.95 6.71
N PHE A 355 -29.42 -8.14 7.59
CA PHE A 355 -30.56 -8.60 8.37
C PHE A 355 -31.65 -7.53 8.51
N ILE A 356 -32.90 -7.98 8.54
CA ILE A 356 -34.11 -7.17 8.72
C ILE A 356 -35.10 -7.91 9.64
N PHE A 357 -36.05 -7.19 10.25
CA PHE A 357 -37.12 -7.84 11.01
C PHE A 357 -38.24 -8.31 10.07
N SER A 358 -38.63 -9.58 10.21
CA SER A 358 -39.79 -10.16 9.52
C SER A 358 -41.04 -10.19 10.40
N LYS A 359 -40.87 -10.30 11.72
CA LYS A 359 -41.96 -10.24 12.70
C LYS A 359 -41.47 -9.64 14.03
N ALA A 360 -42.30 -8.81 14.65
CA ALA A 360 -42.08 -8.32 16.01
C ALA A 360 -43.43 -8.02 16.68
N ASP A 361 -44.15 -9.07 17.07
CA ASP A 361 -45.45 -8.95 17.74
C ASP A 361 -45.36 -9.50 19.17
N GLY A 362 -45.44 -8.61 20.15
CA GLY A 362 -45.24 -8.94 21.56
C GLY A 362 -43.87 -9.59 21.85
N ASN A 363 -43.89 -10.86 22.27
CA ASN A 363 -42.67 -11.63 22.58
C ASN A 363 -42.14 -12.45 21.40
N ASP A 364 -42.90 -12.58 20.31
CA ASP A 364 -42.49 -13.33 19.12
C ASP A 364 -41.76 -12.41 18.14
N ARG A 365 -40.45 -12.63 17.99
CA ARG A 365 -39.53 -11.79 17.22
C ARG A 365 -38.74 -12.66 16.28
N GLN A 366 -38.76 -12.29 15.01
CA GLN A 366 -38.04 -13.00 13.97
C GLN A 366 -37.22 -12.01 13.14
N ILE A 367 -35.92 -12.32 13.03
CA ILE A 367 -34.96 -11.58 12.23
C ILE A 367 -34.56 -12.48 11.07
N ASP A 368 -34.81 -12.01 9.85
CA ASP A 368 -34.38 -12.70 8.64
C ASP A 368 -32.96 -12.25 8.31
N GLN A 369 -32.03 -13.21 8.21
CA GLN A 369 -30.64 -12.98 7.81
C GLN A 369 -30.43 -13.46 6.38
N PHE A 370 -29.78 -12.63 5.57
CA PHE A 370 -29.48 -12.90 4.16
C PHE A 370 -27.98 -12.87 3.94
N GLU A 371 -27.52 -13.68 2.99
CA GLU A 371 -26.14 -13.73 2.53
C GLU A 371 -26.05 -13.20 1.09
N VAL A 372 -25.07 -12.34 0.85
CA VAL A 372 -24.87 -11.71 -0.46
C VAL A 372 -23.65 -12.35 -1.10
N THR A 373 -23.85 -12.94 -2.29
CA THR A 373 -22.76 -13.60 -3.00
C THR A 373 -21.89 -12.60 -3.79
N GLY A 374 -20.62 -12.97 -4.02
CA GLY A 374 -19.64 -12.18 -4.79
C GLY A 374 -18.72 -11.32 -3.94
N SER A 375 -17.45 -11.35 -4.29
CA SER A 375 -16.34 -10.65 -3.63
C SER A 375 -15.85 -9.40 -4.37
N THR A 376 -16.46 -9.07 -5.50
CA THR A 376 -16.08 -7.94 -6.35
C THR A 376 -17.23 -6.95 -6.53
N TYR A 377 -16.92 -5.81 -7.16
CA TYR A 377 -17.90 -4.82 -7.59
C TYR A 377 -18.75 -5.23 -8.80
N GLU A 378 -18.65 -6.48 -9.26
CA GLU A 378 -19.51 -6.98 -10.33
C GLU A 378 -20.99 -7.04 -9.85
N PRO A 379 -21.92 -6.38 -10.56
CA PRO A 379 -23.33 -6.30 -10.14
C PRO A 379 -24.12 -7.60 -10.43
N LYS A 380 -23.46 -8.70 -10.80
CA LYS A 380 -24.07 -9.96 -11.22
C LYS A 380 -23.92 -11.03 -10.16
N ARG A 381 -24.75 -11.02 -9.11
CA ARG A 381 -24.78 -12.06 -8.07
C ARG A 381 -26.10 -12.09 -7.31
N ASP A 382 -26.34 -13.21 -6.64
CA ASP A 382 -27.60 -13.53 -5.99
C ASP A 382 -27.56 -13.27 -4.47
N ILE A 383 -28.74 -12.97 -3.93
CA ILE A 383 -29.02 -12.92 -2.49
C ILE A 383 -29.56 -14.28 -2.06
N MET A 384 -28.99 -14.83 -1.00
CA MET A 384 -29.31 -16.14 -0.48
C MET A 384 -30.06 -16.02 0.85
N TYR A 385 -31.12 -16.81 1.02
CA TYR A 385 -31.86 -16.97 2.26
C TYR A 385 -31.94 -18.47 2.58
N ASN A 386 -31.44 -18.87 3.76
CA ASN A 386 -31.35 -20.27 4.19
C ASN A 386 -30.73 -21.21 3.14
N GLY A 387 -29.67 -20.75 2.44
CA GLY A 387 -28.97 -21.53 1.42
C GLY A 387 -29.66 -21.60 0.05
N THR A 388 -30.77 -20.90 -0.14
CA THR A 388 -31.49 -20.84 -1.43
C THR A 388 -31.54 -19.42 -1.98
N LYS A 389 -31.56 -19.30 -3.32
CA LYS A 389 -31.71 -18.00 -3.99
C LYS A 389 -33.03 -17.35 -3.60
N PHE A 390 -32.98 -16.10 -3.17
CA PHE A 390 -34.13 -15.34 -2.68
C PHE A 390 -34.46 -14.17 -3.59
N ASN A 391 -35.75 -13.95 -3.88
CA ASN A 391 -36.18 -12.76 -4.60
C ASN A 391 -36.45 -11.61 -3.60
N CYS A 392 -35.60 -10.58 -3.64
CA CYS A 392 -35.69 -9.45 -2.73
C CYS A 392 -36.98 -8.62 -2.89
N SER A 393 -37.68 -8.70 -4.03
CA SER A 393 -38.97 -8.02 -4.20
C SER A 393 -40.05 -8.52 -3.24
N ASP A 394 -39.92 -9.74 -2.73
CA ASP A 394 -40.94 -10.38 -1.91
C ASP A 394 -40.93 -9.88 -0.46
N ARG A 395 -39.88 -9.16 -0.05
CA ARG A 395 -39.76 -8.55 1.28
C ARG A 395 -39.69 -7.05 1.16
N SER A 396 -40.76 -6.37 1.57
CA SER A 396 -40.82 -4.89 1.58
C SER A 396 -39.72 -4.23 2.40
N GLY A 397 -39.23 -4.88 3.48
CA GLY A 397 -38.08 -4.40 4.24
C GLY A 397 -36.77 -4.36 3.42
N LEU A 398 -36.56 -5.31 2.50
CA LEU A 398 -35.40 -5.29 1.60
C LEU A 398 -35.53 -4.19 0.54
N VAL A 399 -36.75 -3.90 0.07
CA VAL A 399 -37.02 -2.78 -0.84
C VAL A 399 -36.61 -1.46 -0.19
N GLU A 400 -37.08 -1.19 1.05
CA GLU A 400 -36.74 0.05 1.75
C GLU A 400 -35.25 0.12 2.15
N LEU A 401 -34.63 -1.04 2.45
CA LEU A 401 -33.20 -1.13 2.68
C LEU A 401 -32.40 -0.75 1.43
N ALA A 402 -32.81 -1.24 0.25
CA ALA A 402 -32.21 -0.88 -1.03
C ALA A 402 -32.44 0.60 -1.37
N GLU A 403 -33.62 1.16 -1.08
CA GLU A 403 -33.89 2.59 -1.23
C GLU A 403 -32.95 3.44 -0.36
N CYS A 404 -32.75 3.04 0.91
CA CYS A 404 -31.82 3.70 1.81
C CYS A 404 -30.37 3.62 1.30
N ALA A 405 -29.93 2.44 0.85
CA ALA A 405 -28.59 2.21 0.32
C ALA A 405 -28.31 2.98 -0.98
N ALA A 406 -29.31 3.19 -1.82
CA ALA A 406 -29.17 3.92 -3.09
C ALA A 406 -29.18 5.45 -2.93
N LEU A 407 -30.05 5.97 -2.05
CA LEU A 407 -30.31 7.41 -1.91
C LEU A 407 -29.43 8.07 -0.86
N CYS A 408 -29.19 7.39 0.26
CA CYS A 408 -28.22 7.83 1.26
C CYS A 408 -26.82 7.36 0.85
N ASN A 409 -26.41 7.62 -0.39
CA ASN A 409 -25.10 7.28 -0.92
C ASN A 409 -24.70 8.23 -2.05
N ASP A 410 -23.48 8.74 -1.96
CA ASP A 410 -22.89 9.62 -2.97
C ASP A 410 -21.93 8.86 -3.92
N SER A 411 -21.81 7.54 -3.74
CA SER A 411 -20.98 6.67 -4.57
C SER A 411 -21.74 6.13 -5.78
N ALA A 412 -21.00 5.82 -6.83
CA ALA A 412 -21.48 5.16 -8.04
C ALA A 412 -20.59 3.97 -8.40
N LEU A 413 -21.04 3.23 -9.40
CA LEU A 413 -20.31 2.12 -10.02
C LEU A 413 -20.10 2.48 -11.49
N ASP A 414 -18.88 2.37 -11.98
CA ASP A 414 -18.53 2.62 -13.37
C ASP A 414 -17.92 1.38 -14.02
N TYR A 415 -18.09 1.22 -15.32
CA TYR A 415 -17.49 0.11 -16.07
C TYR A 415 -16.38 0.63 -16.96
N ASN A 416 -15.14 0.29 -16.60
CA ASN A 416 -13.96 0.69 -17.36
C ASN A 416 -13.81 -0.20 -18.60
N GLU A 417 -14.05 0.34 -19.80
CA GLU A 417 -13.97 -0.42 -21.06
C GLU A 417 -12.56 -0.97 -21.34
N SER A 418 -11.52 -0.21 -21.00
CA SER A 418 -10.12 -0.57 -21.26
C SER A 418 -9.70 -1.76 -20.41
N LYS A 419 -10.01 -1.73 -19.11
CA LYS A 419 -9.67 -2.81 -18.18
C LYS A 419 -10.71 -3.94 -18.14
N LYS A 420 -11.91 -3.71 -18.69
CA LYS A 420 -13.07 -4.63 -18.66
C LYS A 420 -13.48 -5.03 -17.24
N VAL A 421 -13.36 -4.11 -16.29
CA VAL A 421 -13.74 -4.31 -14.88
C VAL A 421 -14.62 -3.18 -14.39
N PHE A 422 -15.45 -3.50 -13.38
CA PHE A 422 -16.24 -2.49 -12.68
C PHE A 422 -15.37 -1.80 -11.62
N GLU A 423 -15.24 -0.48 -11.73
CA GLU A 423 -14.45 0.35 -10.83
C GLU A 423 -15.34 1.16 -9.88
N LYS A 424 -14.83 1.40 -8.67
CA LYS A 424 -15.53 2.21 -7.68
C LYS A 424 -15.45 3.69 -8.06
N VAL A 425 -16.56 4.39 -7.86
CA VAL A 425 -16.60 5.86 -7.87
C VAL A 425 -17.11 6.30 -6.50
N GLY A 426 -16.21 6.71 -5.63
CA GLY A 426 -16.51 7.00 -4.21
C GLY A 426 -16.26 5.80 -3.29
N GLU A 427 -16.56 5.98 -2.00
CA GLU A 427 -16.13 5.07 -0.93
C GLU A 427 -17.13 3.94 -0.62
N GLU A 428 -18.42 4.21 -0.74
CA GLU A 428 -19.49 3.29 -0.34
C GLU A 428 -20.16 2.64 -1.57
N THR A 429 -19.37 2.43 -2.63
CA THR A 429 -19.80 1.71 -3.83
C THR A 429 -20.31 0.30 -3.52
N ALA A 430 -19.87 -0.31 -2.41
CA ALA A 430 -20.41 -1.57 -1.89
C ALA A 430 -21.95 -1.55 -1.74
N LEU A 431 -22.52 -0.42 -1.30
CA LEU A 431 -23.97 -0.24 -1.15
C LEU A 431 -24.65 -0.07 -2.52
N THR A 432 -24.00 0.63 -3.45
CA THR A 432 -24.49 0.76 -4.84
C THR A 432 -24.55 -0.62 -5.52
N VAL A 433 -23.51 -1.43 -5.35
CA VAL A 433 -23.44 -2.81 -5.85
C VAL A 433 -24.49 -3.69 -5.17
N LEU A 434 -24.72 -3.53 -3.87
CA LEU A 434 -25.80 -4.23 -3.17
C LEU A 434 -27.17 -3.92 -3.79
N VAL A 435 -27.45 -2.66 -4.13
CA VAL A 435 -28.70 -2.27 -4.79
C VAL A 435 -28.84 -2.94 -6.15
N GLU A 436 -27.74 -3.04 -6.91
CA GLU A 436 -27.76 -3.75 -8.20
C GLU A 436 -27.97 -5.27 -8.03
N LYS A 437 -27.37 -5.90 -7.01
CA LYS A 437 -27.54 -7.33 -6.72
C LYS A 437 -28.93 -7.67 -6.19
N THR A 438 -29.52 -6.79 -5.37
CA THR A 438 -30.86 -7.02 -4.81
C THR A 438 -31.96 -6.90 -5.85
N ASN A 439 -31.79 -6.04 -6.87
CA ASN A 439 -32.74 -5.85 -7.98
C ASN A 439 -34.21 -5.85 -7.53
N VAL A 440 -34.52 -5.06 -6.50
CA VAL A 440 -35.81 -5.10 -5.77
C VAL A 440 -37.04 -4.81 -6.62
N PHE A 441 -36.87 -4.28 -7.83
CA PHE A 441 -37.94 -4.02 -8.80
C PHE A 441 -37.98 -5.02 -9.97
N ASN A 442 -37.25 -6.14 -9.89
CA ASN A 442 -37.18 -7.19 -10.91
C ASN A 442 -36.91 -6.64 -12.33
N THR A 443 -36.00 -5.68 -12.44
CA THR A 443 -35.61 -5.11 -13.73
C THR A 443 -34.90 -6.17 -14.57
N ASP A 444 -35.30 -6.30 -15.84
CA ASP A 444 -34.61 -7.21 -16.76
C ASP A 444 -33.25 -6.63 -17.15
N LYS A 445 -32.18 -7.25 -16.65
CA LYS A 445 -30.79 -6.86 -16.91
C LYS A 445 -30.14 -7.67 -18.03
N THR A 446 -30.84 -8.63 -18.64
CA THR A 446 -30.24 -9.57 -19.62
C THR A 446 -29.80 -8.91 -20.92
N ARG A 447 -30.44 -7.80 -21.30
CA ARG A 447 -30.19 -7.07 -22.55
C ARG A 447 -29.33 -5.80 -22.37
N LEU A 448 -28.92 -5.49 -21.15
CA LEU A 448 -28.16 -4.28 -20.85
C LEU A 448 -26.68 -4.50 -21.15
N SER A 449 -26.03 -3.48 -21.70
CA SER A 449 -24.57 -3.43 -21.77
C SER A 449 -23.95 -3.41 -20.36
N PRO A 450 -22.67 -3.81 -20.20
CA PRO A 450 -22.00 -3.73 -18.89
C PRO A 450 -22.02 -2.32 -18.26
N GLN A 451 -21.93 -1.26 -19.08
CA GLN A 451 -22.04 0.12 -18.62
C GLN A 451 -23.42 0.45 -18.07
N GLU A 452 -24.49 0.11 -18.80
CA GLU A 452 -25.87 0.34 -18.34
C GLU A 452 -26.21 -0.47 -17.10
N MET A 453 -25.62 -1.67 -16.99
CA MET A 453 -25.83 -2.56 -15.84
C MET A 453 -25.27 -1.97 -14.54
N ALA A 454 -24.24 -1.12 -14.61
CA ALA A 454 -23.55 -0.60 -13.44
C ALA A 454 -24.48 0.18 -12.49
N MET A 455 -25.47 0.90 -13.04
CA MET A 455 -26.35 1.79 -12.28
C MET A 455 -27.85 1.56 -12.55
N SER A 456 -28.22 0.40 -13.13
CA SER A 456 -29.59 0.14 -13.60
C SER A 456 -30.65 0.23 -12.49
N SER A 457 -30.52 -0.54 -11.41
CA SER A 457 -31.48 -0.56 -10.29
C SER A 457 -31.40 0.73 -9.46
N ASN A 458 -30.19 1.28 -9.27
CA ASN A 458 -30.00 2.56 -8.59
C ASN A 458 -30.72 3.70 -9.30
N THR A 459 -30.68 3.73 -10.63
CA THR A 459 -31.34 4.77 -11.43
C THR A 459 -32.85 4.73 -11.25
N ILE A 460 -33.46 3.54 -11.20
CA ILE A 460 -34.90 3.38 -10.97
C ILE A 460 -35.31 3.94 -9.60
N ILE A 461 -34.54 3.64 -8.54
CA ILE A 461 -34.79 4.20 -7.20
C ILE A 461 -34.65 5.73 -7.22
N ARG A 462 -33.60 6.25 -7.86
CA ARG A 462 -33.33 7.69 -7.99
C ARG A 462 -34.38 8.43 -8.83
N GLN A 463 -35.09 7.74 -9.73
CA GLN A 463 -36.23 8.33 -10.44
C GLN A 463 -37.49 8.44 -9.57
N LYS A 464 -37.66 7.58 -8.57
CA LYS A 464 -38.80 7.61 -7.63
C LYS A 464 -38.69 8.77 -6.63
N TYR A 465 -37.47 9.14 -6.25
CA TYR A 465 -37.19 10.15 -5.23
C TYR A 465 -36.25 11.22 -5.76
N ARG A 466 -36.64 12.48 -5.64
CA ARG A 466 -35.73 13.61 -5.84
C ARG A 466 -34.97 13.87 -4.55
N LYS A 467 -33.65 13.67 -4.60
CA LYS A 467 -32.71 14.06 -3.53
C LYS A 467 -32.61 15.59 -3.50
N GLU A 468 -32.92 16.19 -2.36
CA GLU A 468 -32.84 17.64 -2.17
C GLU A 468 -31.48 18.06 -1.62
N PHE A 469 -31.04 17.39 -0.55
CA PHE A 469 -29.75 17.63 0.10
C PHE A 469 -29.31 16.43 0.93
N THR A 470 -28.03 16.41 1.29
CA THR A 470 -27.41 15.44 2.18
C THR A 470 -27.02 16.14 3.48
N LEU A 471 -27.34 15.55 4.62
CA LEU A 471 -26.63 15.89 5.86
C LEU A 471 -25.37 15.03 5.90
N GLU A 472 -24.25 15.66 5.62
CA GLU A 472 -22.94 15.01 5.50
C GLU A 472 -22.58 14.26 6.77
N PHE A 473 -21.78 13.20 6.63
CA PHE A 473 -21.32 12.43 7.78
C PHE A 473 -20.57 13.33 8.76
N LEU A 474 -20.88 13.24 10.06
CA LEU A 474 -20.09 13.88 11.12
C LEU A 474 -19.59 12.83 12.11
N ARG A 475 -18.38 13.03 12.63
CA ARG A 475 -17.75 12.14 13.61
C ARG A 475 -18.58 11.99 14.89
N ASP A 476 -19.20 13.07 15.34
CA ASP A 476 -19.90 13.08 16.63
C ASP A 476 -21.18 12.24 16.60
N ARG A 477 -21.89 12.26 15.47
CA ARG A 477 -23.10 11.45 15.27
C ARG A 477 -22.88 10.11 14.56
N LYS A 478 -21.71 9.94 13.94
CA LYS A 478 -21.30 8.76 13.15
C LYS A 478 -22.34 8.27 12.15
N SER A 479 -23.07 9.20 11.55
CA SER A 479 -24.13 8.93 10.57
C SER A 479 -24.18 10.00 9.50
N MET A 480 -24.77 9.62 8.39
CA MET A 480 -25.09 10.44 7.23
C MET A 480 -26.59 10.29 6.97
N SER A 481 -27.23 11.34 6.48
CA SER A 481 -28.61 11.22 6.03
C SER A 481 -28.87 12.01 4.76
N THR A 482 -29.95 11.69 4.08
CA THR A 482 -30.33 12.33 2.83
C THR A 482 -31.81 12.63 2.85
N TYR A 483 -32.15 13.90 2.63
CA TYR A 483 -33.52 14.37 2.52
C TYR A 483 -34.01 14.21 1.08
N VAL A 484 -35.14 13.53 0.93
CA VAL A 484 -35.73 13.26 -0.37
C VAL A 484 -37.21 13.63 -0.38
N VAL A 485 -37.70 13.95 -1.57
CA VAL A 485 -39.13 14.14 -1.84
C VAL A 485 -39.56 13.22 -2.97
N THR A 486 -40.80 12.74 -2.94
CA THR A 486 -41.35 11.91 -4.03
C THR A 486 -41.35 12.68 -5.36
N ALA A 487 -40.78 12.10 -6.41
CA ALA A 487 -40.60 12.76 -7.71
C ALA A 487 -41.91 12.87 -8.52
N SER A 488 -42.86 11.94 -8.34
CA SER A 488 -44.13 11.93 -9.07
C SER A 488 -45.26 12.60 -8.29
N ARG A 489 -45.90 13.59 -8.91
CA ARG A 489 -47.28 14.01 -8.58
C ARG A 489 -48.21 12.95 -9.17
N SER A 490 -48.65 11.99 -8.36
CA SER A 490 -49.78 11.15 -8.77
C SER A 490 -51.00 12.04 -8.97
N ALA A 491 -51.77 11.81 -10.04
CA ALA A 491 -52.98 12.58 -10.35
C ALA A 491 -54.00 12.63 -9.19
N ASN A 492 -53.90 11.69 -8.24
CA ASN A 492 -54.76 11.57 -7.05
C ASN A 492 -54.10 12.00 -5.73
N ASN A 493 -52.82 12.42 -5.72
CA ASN A 493 -52.14 12.81 -4.48
C ASN A 493 -51.25 14.04 -4.71
N THR A 494 -51.76 15.21 -4.34
CA THR A 494 -51.13 16.52 -4.55
C THR A 494 -50.08 16.88 -3.50
N GLN A 495 -49.95 16.12 -2.41
CA GLN A 495 -48.92 16.34 -1.39
C GLN A 495 -47.64 15.58 -1.73
N GLN A 496 -46.55 16.32 -1.94
CA GLN A 496 -45.20 15.75 -1.90
C GLN A 496 -44.93 15.22 -0.50
N THR A 497 -44.62 13.94 -0.38
CA THR A 497 -44.19 13.35 0.88
C THR A 497 -42.68 13.41 0.96
N ALA A 498 -42.17 13.97 2.06
CA ALA A 498 -40.75 14.03 2.34
C ALA A 498 -40.34 12.85 3.22
N LYS A 499 -39.12 12.35 3.01
CA LYS A 499 -38.50 11.33 3.86
C LYS A 499 -37.02 11.66 4.02
N MET A 500 -36.43 11.24 5.14
CA MET A 500 -34.97 11.18 5.26
C MET A 500 -34.51 9.73 5.37
N PHE A 501 -33.52 9.35 4.56
CA PHE A 501 -32.81 8.09 4.69
C PHE A 501 -31.55 8.31 5.52
N VAL A 502 -31.28 7.42 6.46
CA VAL A 502 -30.16 7.53 7.41
C VAL A 502 -29.31 6.27 7.35
N LYS A 503 -27.99 6.44 7.30
CA LYS A 503 -27.02 5.35 7.49
C LYS A 503 -25.94 5.74 8.47
N GLY A 504 -25.39 4.78 9.21
CA GLY A 504 -24.27 5.07 10.10
C GLY A 504 -23.85 3.91 10.98
N ALA A 505 -23.01 4.23 11.96
CA ALA A 505 -22.58 3.29 12.98
C ALA A 505 -23.81 2.74 13.74
N PRO A 506 -23.95 1.41 13.89
CA PRO A 506 -25.12 0.83 14.52
C PRO A 506 -25.43 1.39 15.90
N GLU A 507 -24.43 1.53 16.77
CA GLU A 507 -24.58 2.04 18.13
C GLU A 507 -25.25 3.43 18.13
N SER A 508 -24.73 4.34 17.30
CA SER A 508 -25.15 5.74 17.24
C SER A 508 -26.48 5.94 16.52
N VAL A 509 -26.81 5.12 15.52
CA VAL A 509 -28.09 5.19 14.81
C VAL A 509 -29.20 4.58 15.65
N ILE A 510 -28.98 3.39 16.23
CA ILE A 510 -29.98 2.66 17.02
C ILE A 510 -30.36 3.44 18.28
N GLU A 511 -29.45 4.23 18.85
CA GLU A 511 -29.76 5.11 19.98
C GLU A 511 -30.80 6.18 19.65
N ARG A 512 -30.87 6.62 18.39
CA ARG A 512 -31.84 7.61 17.89
C ARG A 512 -33.07 6.97 17.22
N CYS A 513 -33.15 5.65 17.23
CA CYS A 513 -34.30 4.91 16.71
C CYS A 513 -35.44 4.85 17.75
N SER A 514 -36.62 5.34 17.37
CA SER A 514 -37.84 5.20 18.18
C SER A 514 -38.72 4.04 17.73
N HIS A 515 -38.53 3.56 16.50
CA HIS A 515 -39.33 2.50 15.90
C HIS A 515 -38.47 1.51 15.10
N ILE A 516 -39.05 0.36 14.77
CA ILE A 516 -38.55 -0.60 13.79
C ILE A 516 -39.53 -0.76 12.63
N ARG A 517 -39.01 -1.11 11.47
CA ARG A 517 -39.77 -1.52 10.29
C ARG A 517 -39.97 -3.03 10.31
N VAL A 518 -41.22 -3.47 10.24
CA VAL A 518 -41.58 -4.88 10.05
C VAL A 518 -42.52 -4.97 8.85
N GLY A 519 -41.97 -5.43 7.72
CA GLY A 519 -42.65 -5.30 6.44
C GLY A 519 -42.95 -3.83 6.10
N THR A 520 -44.22 -3.47 5.98
CA THR A 520 -44.66 -2.08 5.77
C THR A 520 -45.08 -1.36 7.06
N GLN A 521 -45.12 -2.07 8.19
CA GLN A 521 -45.59 -1.52 9.46
C GLN A 521 -44.46 -0.91 10.27
N LYS A 522 -44.80 0.12 11.04
CA LYS A 522 -43.93 0.82 11.97
C LYS A 522 -44.29 0.41 13.40
N ILE A 523 -43.38 -0.27 14.09
CA ILE A 523 -43.60 -0.80 15.45
C ILE A 523 -42.67 -0.07 16.43
N PRO A 524 -43.10 0.28 17.65
CA PRO A 524 -42.24 0.92 18.64
C PRO A 524 -41.00 0.10 18.99
N MET A 525 -39.85 0.75 19.08
CA MET A 525 -38.59 0.12 19.48
C MET A 525 -38.60 -0.13 21.00
N THR A 526 -38.52 -1.38 21.42
CA THR A 526 -38.37 -1.75 22.83
C THR A 526 -36.89 -1.96 23.19
N THR A 527 -36.54 -1.88 24.47
CA THR A 527 -35.17 -2.13 24.95
C THR A 527 -34.67 -3.53 24.59
N GLN A 528 -35.57 -4.52 24.56
CA GLN A 528 -35.23 -5.90 24.22
C GLN A 528 -34.89 -6.06 22.73
N ILE A 529 -35.67 -5.41 21.85
CA ILE A 529 -35.37 -5.36 20.41
C ILE A 529 -34.02 -4.68 20.16
N LYS A 530 -33.77 -3.55 20.84
CA LYS A 530 -32.47 -2.84 20.77
C LYS A 530 -31.30 -3.75 21.15
N GLN A 531 -31.45 -4.54 22.23
CA GLN A 531 -30.43 -5.50 22.66
C GLN A 531 -30.22 -6.64 21.65
N GLU A 532 -31.29 -7.16 21.04
CA GLU A 532 -31.20 -8.20 20.00
C GLU A 532 -30.45 -7.70 18.75
N ILE A 533 -30.75 -6.49 18.29
CA ILE A 533 -30.04 -5.87 17.16
C ILE A 533 -28.56 -5.74 17.50
N MET A 534 -28.22 -5.18 18.66
CA MET A 534 -26.84 -5.00 19.09
C MET A 534 -26.10 -6.33 19.26
N LYS A 535 -26.78 -7.38 19.71
CA LYS A 535 -26.21 -8.73 19.80
C LYS A 535 -25.82 -9.27 18.43
N LEU A 536 -26.70 -9.13 17.43
CA LEU A 536 -26.41 -9.55 16.06
C LEU A 536 -25.29 -8.73 15.41
N VAL A 537 -25.31 -7.41 15.61
CA VAL A 537 -24.24 -6.51 15.15
C VAL A 537 -22.89 -6.92 15.75
N HIS A 538 -22.86 -7.20 17.04
CA HIS A 538 -21.65 -7.67 17.71
C HIS A 538 -21.18 -9.00 17.12
N GLN A 539 -22.10 -9.96 16.92
CA GLN A 539 -21.78 -11.24 16.28
C GLN A 539 -21.20 -11.06 14.86
N TYR A 540 -21.74 -10.14 14.07
CA TYR A 540 -21.21 -9.83 12.74
C TYR A 540 -19.82 -9.17 12.82
N GLY A 541 -19.62 -8.24 13.75
CA GLY A 541 -18.37 -7.47 13.88
C GLY A 541 -17.22 -8.18 14.58
N THR A 542 -17.49 -9.15 15.46
CA THR A 542 -16.46 -9.88 16.23
C THR A 542 -16.45 -11.39 15.98
N GLY A 543 -17.41 -11.91 15.22
CA GLY A 543 -17.42 -13.32 14.81
C GLY A 543 -16.47 -13.61 13.66
N ARG A 544 -16.53 -14.83 13.10
CA ARG A 544 -15.70 -15.29 11.98
C ARG A 544 -15.73 -14.36 10.75
N ASP A 545 -16.82 -13.63 10.56
CA ASP A 545 -16.99 -12.76 9.40
C ASP A 545 -16.35 -11.36 9.59
N THR A 546 -16.10 -10.90 10.84
CA THR A 546 -15.58 -9.55 11.21
C THR A 546 -16.02 -8.44 10.26
N LEU A 547 -17.33 -8.28 10.13
CA LEU A 547 -17.95 -7.36 9.20
C LEU A 547 -17.94 -5.94 9.74
N ARG A 548 -17.69 -4.98 8.86
CA ARG A 548 -18.07 -3.59 9.08
C ARG A 548 -19.59 -3.49 8.93
N CYS A 549 -20.28 -3.25 10.05
CA CYS A 549 -21.73 -3.09 10.06
C CYS A 549 -22.15 -1.63 9.85
N LEU A 550 -23.17 -1.40 9.03
CA LEU A 550 -23.90 -0.13 8.94
C LEU A 550 -25.38 -0.38 9.23
N ALA A 551 -25.93 0.41 10.15
CA ALA A 551 -27.37 0.45 10.37
C ALA A 551 -28.02 1.42 9.38
N LEU A 552 -29.14 0.99 8.82
CA LEU A 552 -29.96 1.73 7.87
C LEU A 552 -31.33 2.00 8.48
N GLY A 553 -31.81 3.22 8.32
CA GLY A 553 -33.10 3.65 8.88
C GLY A 553 -33.73 4.79 8.09
N THR A 554 -34.99 5.08 8.39
CA THR A 554 -35.74 6.16 7.77
C THR A 554 -36.37 7.07 8.80
N ILE A 555 -36.48 8.35 8.49
CA ILE A 555 -37.35 9.28 9.19
C ILE A 555 -38.54 9.51 8.27
N ASP A 556 -39.67 8.93 8.63
CA ASP A 556 -40.85 8.89 7.77
C ASP A 556 -41.53 10.26 7.63
N ASN A 557 -41.39 11.11 8.65
CA ASN A 557 -41.94 12.47 8.71
C ASN A 557 -40.83 13.43 9.19
N PRO A 558 -39.89 13.83 8.33
CA PRO A 558 -38.84 14.76 8.70
C PRO A 558 -39.38 16.18 8.90
N LEU A 559 -38.59 17.05 9.53
CA LEU A 559 -38.84 18.49 9.55
C LEU A 559 -38.92 19.05 8.12
N LYS A 560 -39.59 20.18 7.93
CA LYS A 560 -39.57 20.83 6.62
C LYS A 560 -38.19 21.42 6.35
N ARG A 561 -37.82 21.51 5.07
CA ARG A 561 -36.55 22.11 4.63
C ARG A 561 -36.33 23.52 5.20
N GLU A 562 -37.38 24.31 5.29
CA GLU A 562 -37.34 25.70 5.80
C GLU A 562 -36.99 25.79 7.30
N ASP A 563 -37.29 24.73 8.06
CA ASP A 563 -37.03 24.65 9.50
C ASP A 563 -35.65 24.04 9.80
N MET A 564 -34.88 23.68 8.76
CA MET A 564 -33.55 23.10 8.88
C MET A 564 -32.49 24.12 8.47
N ASP A 565 -31.68 24.51 9.44
CA ASP A 565 -30.43 25.21 9.20
C ASP A 565 -29.39 24.20 8.70
N LEU A 566 -29.07 24.27 7.41
CA LEU A 566 -28.13 23.39 6.72
C LEU A 566 -26.67 23.90 6.80
N GLU A 567 -26.46 25.14 7.24
CA GLU A 567 -25.13 25.72 7.39
C GLU A 567 -24.49 25.29 8.73
N ASP A 568 -25.31 25.12 9.77
CA ASP A 568 -24.86 24.62 11.08
C ASP A 568 -24.93 23.09 11.17
N SER A 569 -23.80 22.46 10.86
CA SER A 569 -23.64 21.00 10.93
C SER A 569 -23.88 20.38 12.32
N ASN A 570 -23.72 21.14 13.42
CA ASN A 570 -23.97 20.63 14.77
C ASN A 570 -25.44 20.30 15.01
N LYS A 571 -26.35 20.96 14.28
CA LYS A 571 -27.79 20.71 14.37
C LYS A 571 -28.22 19.43 13.66
N PHE A 572 -27.39 18.84 12.80
CA PHE A 572 -27.77 17.67 12.00
C PHE A 572 -28.18 16.48 12.87
N ILE A 573 -27.58 16.32 14.05
CA ILE A 573 -27.98 15.29 15.01
C ILE A 573 -29.42 15.49 15.54
N THR A 574 -29.89 16.74 15.62
CA THR A 574 -31.23 17.06 16.10
C THR A 574 -32.30 16.75 15.05
N TYR A 575 -31.95 16.89 13.76
CA TYR A 575 -32.80 16.52 12.63
C TYR A 575 -32.87 15.00 12.44
N GLU A 576 -31.80 14.28 12.79
CA GLU A 576 -31.71 12.82 12.72
C GLU A 576 -32.27 12.11 13.98
N ASN A 577 -33.46 12.51 14.42
CA ASN A 577 -34.18 11.89 15.54
C ASN A 577 -35.45 11.17 15.09
N ASN A 578 -35.98 10.29 15.94
CA ASN A 578 -37.17 9.47 15.67
C ASN A 578 -37.02 8.55 14.46
N ILE A 579 -35.83 7.96 14.32
CA ILE A 579 -35.52 7.05 13.22
C ILE A 579 -36.36 5.76 13.37
N THR A 580 -36.88 5.28 12.24
CA THR A 580 -37.43 3.94 12.08
C THR A 580 -36.30 3.05 11.55
N PHE A 581 -35.80 2.14 12.37
CA PHE A 581 -34.77 1.17 11.98
C PHE A 581 -35.30 0.24 10.88
N VAL A 582 -34.56 0.07 9.79
CA VAL A 582 -34.94 -0.81 8.66
C VAL A 582 -34.13 -2.10 8.69
N GLY A 583 -32.81 -2.01 8.86
CA GLY A 583 -31.94 -3.17 8.87
C GLY A 583 -30.47 -2.82 9.02
N VAL A 584 -29.63 -3.84 8.98
CA VAL A 584 -28.17 -3.70 8.99
C VAL A 584 -27.58 -4.43 7.79
N VAL A 585 -26.54 -3.82 7.22
CA VAL A 585 -25.68 -4.44 6.22
C VAL A 585 -24.30 -4.65 6.82
N GLY A 586 -23.72 -5.83 6.62
CA GLY A 586 -22.36 -6.18 7.00
C GLY A 586 -21.51 -6.32 5.75
N MET A 587 -20.43 -5.54 5.68
CA MET A 587 -19.49 -5.55 4.55
C MET A 587 -18.08 -5.88 5.03
N LEU A 588 -17.29 -6.52 4.17
CA LEU A 588 -15.87 -6.74 4.40
C LEU A 588 -15.08 -6.54 3.12
N ASP A 589 -13.77 -6.47 3.23
CA ASP A 589 -12.84 -6.63 2.11
C ASP A 589 -12.49 -8.12 1.97
N PRO A 590 -13.13 -8.85 1.05
CA PRO A 590 -13.08 -10.30 1.00
C PRO A 590 -11.73 -10.83 0.53
N PRO A 591 -11.28 -11.99 1.04
CA PRO A 591 -10.10 -12.65 0.53
C PRO A 591 -10.31 -13.08 -0.93
N ARG A 592 -9.22 -13.11 -1.70
CA ARG A 592 -9.25 -13.68 -3.06
C ARG A 592 -9.57 -15.17 -3.00
N SER A 593 -10.27 -15.68 -4.02
CA SER A 593 -10.71 -17.08 -4.07
C SER A 593 -9.57 -18.07 -3.97
N GLU A 594 -8.46 -17.75 -4.62
CA GLU A 594 -7.27 -18.57 -4.78
C GLU A 594 -6.35 -18.59 -3.54
N VAL A 595 -6.52 -17.63 -2.62
CA VAL A 595 -5.63 -17.46 -1.46
C VAL A 595 -5.77 -18.61 -0.48
N ILE A 596 -6.97 -19.13 -0.28
CA ILE A 596 -7.22 -20.26 0.64
C ILE A 596 -6.42 -21.49 0.16
N ASP A 597 -6.54 -21.82 -1.13
CA ASP A 597 -5.83 -22.95 -1.73
C ASP A 597 -4.31 -22.71 -1.76
N ALA A 598 -3.87 -21.48 -2.01
CA ALA A 598 -2.45 -21.12 -2.00
C ALA A 598 -1.82 -21.28 -0.60
N VAL A 599 -2.48 -20.79 0.45
CA VAL A 599 -2.03 -20.93 1.84
C VAL A 599 -1.97 -22.41 2.25
N ALA A 600 -2.96 -23.22 1.82
CA ALA A 600 -2.94 -24.66 2.04
C ALA A 600 -1.74 -25.34 1.36
N ARG A 601 -1.49 -25.04 0.08
CA ARG A 601 -0.32 -25.59 -0.64
C ARG A 601 1.00 -25.16 -0.03
N CYS A 602 1.13 -23.91 0.41
CA CYS A 602 2.35 -23.44 1.09
C CYS A 602 2.62 -24.27 2.34
N ARG A 603 1.58 -24.53 3.14
CA ARG A 603 1.67 -25.37 4.33
C ARG A 603 2.10 -26.81 4.01
N ASP A 604 1.54 -27.41 2.96
CA ASP A 604 1.84 -28.80 2.57
C ASP A 604 3.32 -28.99 2.20
N VAL A 605 3.96 -27.94 1.66
CA VAL A 605 5.38 -27.94 1.27
C VAL A 605 6.28 -27.40 2.39
N GLY A 606 5.72 -27.01 3.53
CA GLY A 606 6.46 -26.51 4.71
C GLY A 606 6.82 -25.02 4.67
N ILE A 607 6.23 -24.24 3.75
CA ILE A 607 6.40 -22.78 3.66
C ILE A 607 5.48 -22.10 4.66
N ARG A 608 6.04 -21.25 5.53
CA ARG A 608 5.26 -20.49 6.52
C ARG A 608 4.72 -19.20 5.89
N VAL A 609 3.42 -18.96 6.04
CA VAL A 609 2.78 -17.70 5.61
C VAL A 609 2.56 -16.80 6.83
N ILE A 610 3.02 -15.56 6.76
CA ILE A 610 2.84 -14.52 7.79
C ILE A 610 2.05 -13.38 7.16
N MET A 611 0.89 -13.05 7.74
CA MET A 611 0.13 -11.86 7.32
C MET A 611 0.65 -10.62 8.06
N ILE A 612 0.89 -9.55 7.33
CA ILE A 612 1.31 -8.26 7.88
C ILE A 612 0.29 -7.21 7.42
N THR A 613 -0.31 -6.42 8.31
CA THR A 613 -1.39 -5.50 7.92
C THR A 613 -1.47 -4.25 8.80
N GLY A 614 -1.96 -3.16 8.21
CA GLY A 614 -2.35 -1.93 8.91
C GLY A 614 -3.68 -2.03 9.67
N ASP A 615 -4.49 -3.06 9.40
CA ASP A 615 -5.80 -3.26 10.03
C ASP A 615 -5.71 -3.47 11.54
N ASN A 616 -6.85 -3.33 12.22
CA ASN A 616 -6.95 -3.71 13.62
C ASN A 616 -6.75 -5.21 13.84
N LYS A 617 -6.19 -5.55 15.01
CA LYS A 617 -5.83 -6.93 15.40
C LYS A 617 -7.00 -7.92 15.24
N ASN A 618 -8.20 -7.55 15.70
CA ASN A 618 -9.36 -8.46 15.67
C ASN A 618 -9.79 -8.84 14.23
N THR A 619 -9.83 -7.87 13.30
CA THR A 619 -10.17 -8.15 11.90
C THR A 619 -9.07 -8.97 11.24
N ALA A 620 -7.81 -8.63 11.52
CA ALA A 620 -6.67 -9.39 11.03
C ALA A 620 -6.73 -10.86 11.48
N GLU A 621 -7.03 -11.13 12.76
CA GLU A 621 -7.14 -12.50 13.29
C GLU A 621 -8.24 -13.29 12.59
N ALA A 622 -9.41 -12.69 12.38
CA ALA A 622 -10.53 -13.35 11.70
C ALA A 622 -10.23 -13.63 10.22
N ILE A 623 -9.57 -12.70 9.51
CA ILE A 623 -9.12 -12.94 8.14
C ILE A 623 -8.10 -14.08 8.10
N CYS A 624 -7.11 -14.10 8.98
CA CYS A 624 -6.14 -15.19 9.09
C CYS A 624 -6.80 -16.55 9.34
N GLN A 625 -7.83 -16.62 10.19
CA GLN A 625 -8.60 -17.85 10.40
C GLN A 625 -9.39 -18.24 9.14
N ARG A 626 -9.97 -17.27 8.43
CA ARG A 626 -10.78 -17.49 7.22
C ARG A 626 -9.96 -18.02 6.05
N ILE A 627 -8.77 -17.45 5.83
CA ILE A 627 -7.85 -17.91 4.76
C ILE A 627 -7.01 -19.11 5.17
N GLY A 628 -7.14 -19.54 6.44
CA GLY A 628 -6.49 -20.73 6.96
C GLY A 628 -5.03 -20.53 7.33
N ILE A 629 -4.54 -19.32 7.62
CA ILE A 629 -3.22 -19.08 8.24
C ILE A 629 -3.22 -19.61 9.69
N PHE A 630 -4.25 -19.25 10.46
CA PHE A 630 -4.56 -19.86 11.75
C PHE A 630 -5.54 -21.01 11.56
N GLN A 631 -5.31 -22.12 12.27
CA GLN A 631 -6.29 -23.21 12.30
C GLN A 631 -7.41 -22.90 13.30
N GLU A 632 -8.62 -23.45 13.10
CA GLU A 632 -9.83 -23.09 13.87
C GLU A 632 -9.71 -23.29 15.40
N LEU A 633 -8.80 -24.15 15.87
CA LEU A 633 -8.56 -24.44 17.29
C LEU A 633 -7.12 -24.11 17.73
N GLU A 634 -6.36 -23.41 16.89
CA GLU A 634 -4.99 -23.05 17.22
C GLU A 634 -4.96 -21.96 18.29
N ASP A 635 -4.09 -22.11 19.29
CA ASP A 635 -3.81 -21.02 20.23
C ASP A 635 -3.08 -19.89 19.47
N ILE A 636 -3.72 -18.72 19.48
CA ILE A 636 -3.30 -17.49 18.79
C ILE A 636 -2.41 -16.65 19.71
N GLN A 637 -2.39 -16.93 21.02
CA GLN A 637 -1.65 -16.16 22.01
C GLN A 637 -0.14 -16.20 21.70
N GLY A 638 0.47 -15.02 21.53
CA GLY A 638 1.88 -14.89 21.15
C GLY A 638 2.19 -15.13 19.66
N LYS A 639 1.20 -15.52 18.84
CA LYS A 639 1.36 -15.67 17.38
C LYS A 639 0.73 -14.54 16.56
N ALA A 640 -0.16 -13.76 17.18
CA ALA A 640 -0.77 -12.56 16.66
C ALA A 640 -0.33 -11.35 17.49
N LEU A 641 0.44 -10.45 16.89
CA LEU A 641 0.97 -9.26 17.56
C LEU A 641 0.52 -8.00 16.83
N SER A 642 0.22 -6.95 17.57
CA SER A 642 0.12 -5.60 17.03
C SER A 642 1.52 -4.98 16.94
N GLY A 643 1.69 -3.96 16.08
CA GLY A 643 2.95 -3.21 16.01
C GLY A 643 3.41 -2.68 17.36
N ARG A 644 2.47 -2.17 18.18
CA ARG A 644 2.75 -1.71 19.54
C ARG A 644 3.19 -2.84 20.48
N GLU A 645 2.47 -3.96 20.49
CA GLU A 645 2.87 -5.13 21.28
C GLU A 645 4.26 -5.64 20.87
N PHE A 646 4.60 -5.56 19.58
CA PHE A 646 5.91 -5.92 19.07
C PHE A 646 7.00 -4.93 19.52
N ASP A 647 6.75 -3.63 19.45
CA ASP A 647 7.69 -2.58 19.91
C ASP A 647 7.95 -2.61 21.41
N ASP A 648 6.97 -3.02 22.21
CA ASP A 648 7.12 -3.13 23.67
C ASP A 648 7.96 -4.36 24.09
N LEU A 649 8.24 -5.31 23.18
CA LEU A 649 9.16 -6.41 23.41
C LEU A 649 10.62 -5.94 23.35
N SER A 650 11.50 -6.59 24.13
CA SER A 650 12.94 -6.40 23.97
C SER A 650 13.41 -6.95 22.62
N ILE A 651 14.52 -6.42 22.08
CA ILE A 651 15.08 -6.83 20.76
C ILE A 651 15.21 -8.35 20.63
N ALA A 652 15.70 -9.04 21.67
CA ALA A 652 15.81 -10.50 21.68
C ALA A 652 14.43 -11.19 21.57
N LYS A 653 13.42 -10.66 22.28
CA LYS A 653 12.04 -11.19 22.22
C LYS A 653 11.33 -10.84 20.92
N GLN A 654 11.67 -9.71 20.28
CA GLN A 654 11.18 -9.37 18.94
C GLN A 654 11.66 -10.40 17.91
N SER A 655 12.97 -10.68 17.91
CA SER A 655 13.57 -11.71 17.07
C SER A 655 12.93 -13.08 17.30
N GLU A 656 12.75 -13.50 18.56
CA GLU A 656 12.09 -14.76 18.89
C GLU A 656 10.60 -14.78 18.50
N ALA A 657 9.88 -13.66 18.67
CA ALA A 657 8.49 -13.53 18.24
C ALA A 657 8.33 -13.73 16.74
N CYS A 658 9.25 -13.20 15.91
CA CYS A 658 9.24 -13.39 14.46
C CYS A 658 9.37 -14.88 14.04
N ARG A 659 9.96 -15.75 14.86
CA ARG A 659 10.03 -17.21 14.57
C ARG A 659 8.68 -17.91 14.67
N HIS A 660 7.77 -17.41 15.49
CA HIS A 660 6.51 -18.09 15.80
C HIS A 660 5.27 -17.32 15.36
N ALA A 661 5.37 -16.00 15.22
CA ALA A 661 4.28 -15.16 14.76
C ALA A 661 3.84 -15.55 13.34
N LYS A 662 2.53 -15.52 13.13
CA LYS A 662 1.88 -15.70 11.83
C LYS A 662 1.11 -14.46 11.40
N MET A 663 0.97 -13.48 12.29
CA MET A 663 0.21 -12.28 12.03
C MET A 663 0.77 -11.07 12.78
N PHE A 664 0.97 -9.97 12.04
CA PHE A 664 1.24 -8.66 12.57
C PHE A 664 0.17 -7.66 12.11
N ALA A 665 -0.49 -6.98 13.05
CA ALA A 665 -1.54 -6.00 12.78
C ALA A 665 -1.13 -4.59 13.25
N ARG A 666 -1.81 -3.53 12.78
CA ARG A 666 -1.45 -2.14 13.10
C ARG A 666 0.05 -1.86 12.93
N VAL A 667 0.62 -2.35 11.84
CA VAL A 667 2.06 -2.18 11.56
C VAL A 667 2.33 -0.91 10.76
N ASP A 668 3.47 -0.27 11.06
CA ASP A 668 4.04 0.80 10.24
C ASP A 668 4.98 0.20 9.17
N PRO A 669 5.29 0.94 8.08
CA PRO A 669 6.20 0.49 7.02
C PRO A 669 7.55 -0.03 7.55
N THR A 670 8.08 0.60 8.60
CA THR A 670 9.35 0.23 9.23
C THR A 670 9.27 -1.12 9.94
N HIS A 671 8.11 -1.50 10.49
CA HIS A 671 7.91 -2.83 11.09
C HIS A 671 7.99 -3.92 10.03
N LYS A 672 7.44 -3.71 8.84
CA LYS A 672 7.50 -4.70 7.74
C LYS A 672 8.96 -5.06 7.42
N SER A 673 9.80 -4.05 7.26
CA SER A 673 11.24 -4.22 6.99
C SER A 673 11.99 -4.88 8.17
N LYS A 674 11.70 -4.47 9.42
CA LYS A 674 12.30 -5.11 10.62
C LYS A 674 11.91 -6.57 10.78
N ILE A 675 10.67 -6.93 10.46
CA ILE A 675 10.22 -8.33 10.52
C ILE A 675 11.02 -9.17 9.53
N VAL A 676 11.18 -8.69 8.29
CA VAL A 676 12.04 -9.35 7.29
C VAL A 676 13.46 -9.49 7.81
N GLU A 677 14.07 -8.43 8.36
CA GLU A 677 15.42 -8.49 8.92
C GLU A 677 15.59 -9.56 10.01
N TYR A 678 14.63 -9.67 10.92
CA TYR A 678 14.68 -10.70 11.95
C TYR A 678 14.56 -12.10 11.35
N LEU A 679 13.73 -12.31 10.34
CA LEU A 679 13.63 -13.60 9.65
C LEU A 679 14.94 -13.97 8.95
N GLN A 680 15.56 -13.01 8.26
CA GLN A 680 16.86 -13.17 7.61
C GLN A 680 17.97 -13.51 8.61
N SER A 681 17.97 -12.87 9.78
CA SER A 681 18.92 -13.18 10.86
C SER A 681 18.84 -14.62 11.39
N HIS A 682 17.73 -15.32 11.10
CA HIS A 682 17.54 -16.72 11.40
C HIS A 682 17.94 -17.68 10.27
N GLY A 683 18.43 -17.14 9.15
CA GLY A 683 18.76 -17.91 7.95
C GLY A 683 17.54 -18.33 7.12
N GLU A 684 16.39 -17.70 7.35
CA GLU A 684 15.16 -17.97 6.59
C GLU A 684 15.16 -17.16 5.29
N ILE A 685 14.96 -17.83 4.15
CA ILE A 685 14.76 -17.16 2.86
C ILE A 685 13.33 -16.63 2.81
N THR A 686 13.19 -15.31 2.82
CA THR A 686 11.94 -14.60 3.00
C THR A 686 11.47 -13.99 1.69
N ALA A 687 10.23 -14.29 1.30
CA ALA A 687 9.52 -13.56 0.26
C ALA A 687 8.59 -12.54 0.92
N MET A 688 8.57 -11.31 0.42
CA MET A 688 7.61 -10.28 0.81
C MET A 688 6.67 -10.00 -0.35
N THR A 689 5.35 -9.99 -0.12
CA THR A 689 4.35 -9.58 -1.11
C THR A 689 3.63 -8.32 -0.65
N GLY A 690 3.41 -7.37 -1.56
CA GLY A 690 2.69 -6.13 -1.27
C GLY A 690 2.28 -5.37 -2.53
N ASP A 691 1.36 -4.42 -2.38
CA ASP A 691 0.82 -3.59 -3.47
C ASP A 691 1.11 -2.10 -3.26
N GLY A 692 1.38 -1.66 -2.04
CA GLY A 692 1.55 -0.25 -1.68
C GLY A 692 2.99 0.24 -1.53
N VAL A 693 3.16 1.56 -1.51
CA VAL A 693 4.47 2.22 -1.26
C VAL A 693 4.99 1.92 0.15
N ASN A 694 4.10 1.69 1.11
CA ASN A 694 4.42 1.23 2.46
C ASN A 694 5.11 -0.14 2.50
N ASP A 695 4.97 -0.96 1.46
CA ASP A 695 5.66 -2.26 1.34
C ASP A 695 7.04 -2.16 0.70
N ALA A 696 7.33 -1.07 -0.02
CA ALA A 696 8.56 -0.92 -0.80
C ALA A 696 9.86 -1.17 0.00
N PRO A 697 10.02 -0.70 1.26
CA PRO A 697 11.20 -1.03 2.06
C PRO A 697 11.34 -2.52 2.38
N ALA A 698 10.21 -3.20 2.64
CA ALA A 698 10.20 -4.63 2.96
C ALA A 698 10.39 -5.49 1.70
N LEU A 699 9.79 -5.06 0.57
CA LEU A 699 9.97 -5.69 -0.74
C LEU A 699 11.43 -5.65 -1.20
N LYS A 700 12.10 -4.51 -1.01
CA LYS A 700 13.52 -4.36 -1.35
C LYS A 700 14.43 -5.16 -0.42
N LYS A 701 14.09 -5.24 0.87
CA LYS A 701 14.92 -5.92 1.88
C LYS A 701 14.83 -7.45 1.81
N ALA A 702 13.67 -7.99 1.46
CA ALA A 702 13.47 -9.43 1.33
C ALA A 702 14.32 -9.99 0.18
N GLU A 703 14.75 -11.26 0.29
CA GLU A 703 15.44 -11.96 -0.81
C GLU A 703 14.58 -11.98 -2.08
N ILE A 704 13.25 -11.93 -1.91
CA ILE A 704 12.27 -11.94 -2.98
C ILE A 704 11.16 -10.94 -2.69
N GLY A 705 11.22 -9.77 -3.32
CA GLY A 705 10.12 -8.82 -3.37
C GLY A 705 9.13 -9.16 -4.48
N ILE A 706 7.85 -9.35 -4.14
CA ILE A 706 6.75 -9.65 -5.07
C ILE A 706 5.73 -8.51 -5.02
N ALA A 707 5.72 -7.68 -6.08
CA ALA A 707 4.75 -6.60 -6.21
C ALA A 707 3.49 -7.07 -6.93
N MET A 708 2.32 -6.56 -6.51
CA MET A 708 1.06 -6.76 -7.23
C MET A 708 1.01 -5.84 -8.47
N GLY A 709 0.61 -6.37 -9.62
CA GLY A 709 0.59 -5.61 -10.89
C GLY A 709 -0.68 -4.80 -11.15
N SER A 710 -1.60 -4.72 -10.18
CA SER A 710 -2.98 -4.19 -10.35
C SER A 710 -3.13 -2.72 -9.98
#